data_AF-A0A2E8K1H9-F1
#
_entry.id   AF-A0A2E8K1H9-F1
#
_cell.length_a   1.000
_cell.length_b   1.000
_cell.length_c   1.000
_cell.angle_alpha   90.00
_cell.angle_beta   90.00
_cell.angle_gamma   90.00
#
_symmetry.space_group_name_H-M   'P 1'
#
loop_
_entity.id
_entity.type
_entity.pdbx_description
1 polymer ?
#
loop_
_entity_poly.entity_id
_entity_poly.type
_entity_poly.pdbx_seq_one_letter_code
_entity_poly.pdbx_strand_id
1 'polypeptide(L)'
;MPFIRWGTFTMIKTRSIIPQGMGFGMGSVQALRICCCIAILAVFAGAAQAQVRCFSWNVAKTIGDPVAIEEVFAAAATDDKPGFAVAPAIIALQEVTTSARRTIVSIVEDAIPGVTYAEGVYTASGAEDGSGGAQMLLYRTDIFQEDQSGHRDIFTGAGRDADRWKLRLLGSNDQAGVVWVYSMHLKANNTGADAALRQVGAESVRNDANGLPAGSNIVYLGDFNVYSNGELAYQEFLAPGNGQADDPLGTGSWGGSSNAIKQTQSPRFSGSGGLVGGGMDDRFDMQLMSLALLNGEGFSVVEDTYRAFGNDGNHYNDSINDGNNSYYPTNIPRSNNLADALFEASDHIPVITDWRMPGRMSCVLDGDLGRVVSGGSASINLLIAESREAVEDSYVDELEYQATGDGILVGEGSGVAPRLPSFDAVPFSLAAGIEGDFFAQVTVESNSPGVSYGFQQLNTSGIAIRPARPSWSDVKDVQEAVVSDTTSPDTGVLFIDVPIHNFGWDSAQSALDMDSVSGLDSGFFIWDGLGTQVTSRAQLLRFGFQTDGAVEGTYAVDLIVRSSDEDIPGESIHDTTLRIEVEVGGGGIFGDINGDGLVNGGDLGLVLGSWGPCPGCPEDLDGNGNVDGGDLGLLLGAWTF
;
A
#
# COMPACT_ATOMS: atom_id res chain seq x y z
N MET A 1 12.51 -14.35 54.10
CA MET A 1 12.77 -13.08 54.80
C MET A 1 14.26 -12.97 55.07
N PRO A 2 14.90 -11.79 55.03
CA PRO A 2 14.36 -10.45 54.75
C PRO A 2 14.77 -9.94 53.35
N PHE A 3 13.83 -9.45 52.53
CA PHE A 3 13.27 -8.08 52.52
C PHE A 3 14.27 -7.01 52.02
N ILE A 4 14.16 -6.65 50.73
CA ILE A 4 14.51 -5.31 50.25
C ILE A 4 13.23 -4.70 49.71
N ARG A 5 12.86 -3.56 50.32
CA ARG A 5 11.65 -2.79 50.04
C ARG A 5 11.88 -1.77 48.93
N TRP A 6 10.81 -1.62 48.15
CA TRP A 6 10.44 -0.57 47.22
C TRP A 6 10.81 0.85 47.67
N GLY A 7 11.45 1.60 46.76
CA GLY A 7 11.61 3.04 46.82
C GLY A 7 10.63 3.72 45.87
N THR A 8 9.66 4.43 46.44
CA THR A 8 8.68 5.27 45.76
C THR A 8 9.37 6.53 45.21
N PHE A 9 9.36 6.72 43.88
CA PHE A 9 9.76 8.00 43.28
C PHE A 9 8.54 8.93 43.18
N THR A 10 8.58 9.98 43.97
CA THR A 10 7.65 11.11 43.96
C THR A 10 8.03 12.04 42.81
N MET A 11 7.14 12.22 41.82
CA MET A 11 7.32 13.26 40.80
C MET A 11 7.07 14.64 41.39
N ILE A 12 8.11 15.47 41.31
CA ILE A 12 8.14 16.88 41.70
C ILE A 12 7.26 17.67 40.74
N LYS A 13 6.22 18.34 41.26
CA LYS A 13 5.46 19.37 40.54
C LYS A 13 6.30 20.64 40.46
N THR A 14 6.88 20.95 39.31
CA THR A 14 7.35 22.30 38.97
C THR A 14 6.17 23.13 38.47
N ARG A 15 5.81 24.16 39.25
CA ARG A 15 4.90 25.24 38.85
C ARG A 15 5.63 26.15 37.87
N SER A 16 5.11 26.31 36.66
CA SER A 16 5.40 27.47 35.81
C SER A 16 4.18 28.38 35.82
N ILE A 17 4.40 29.65 36.15
CA ILE A 17 3.42 30.74 36.18
C ILE A 17 3.65 31.55 34.90
N ILE A 18 2.66 31.60 34.00
CA ILE A 18 2.59 32.57 32.88
C ILE A 18 1.12 33.03 32.76
N PRO A 19 0.84 34.32 32.47
CA PRO A 19 -0.41 35.00 32.83
C PRO A 19 -1.57 34.77 31.86
N GLN A 20 -2.78 34.92 32.39
CA GLN A 20 -4.05 34.95 31.68
C GLN A 20 -4.18 36.18 30.77
N GLY A 21 -4.73 35.98 29.57
CA GLY A 21 -5.27 37.06 28.75
C GLY A 21 -5.74 36.60 27.36
N MET A 22 -7.06 36.67 27.15
CA MET A 22 -7.83 36.58 25.89
C MET A 22 -8.11 35.18 25.33
N GLY A 23 -9.40 34.81 25.41
CA GLY A 23 -9.95 33.60 24.84
C GLY A 23 -10.31 33.77 23.36
N PHE A 24 -10.05 32.71 22.60
CA PHE A 24 -10.64 32.44 21.30
C PHE A 24 -11.27 31.04 21.32
N GLY A 25 -12.38 30.93 20.60
CA GLY A 25 -13.39 29.88 20.73
C GLY A 25 -12.94 28.47 20.38
N MET A 26 -13.72 27.53 20.93
CA MET A 26 -13.73 26.12 20.58
C MET A 26 -14.08 25.95 19.09
N GLY A 27 -13.16 25.40 18.32
CA GLY A 27 -13.39 25.00 16.94
C GLY A 27 -12.09 24.49 16.33
N SER A 28 -11.81 23.19 16.51
CA SER A 28 -10.78 22.37 15.81
C SER A 28 -10.22 21.22 16.68
N VAL A 29 -11.09 20.35 17.24
CA VAL A 29 -10.62 19.15 18.00
C VAL A 29 -11.04 17.82 17.34
N GLN A 30 -11.48 17.81 16.08
CA GLN A 30 -11.80 16.55 15.37
C GLN A 30 -10.80 16.14 14.27
N ALA A 31 -9.90 17.01 13.83
CA ALA A 31 -8.83 16.64 12.87
C ALA A 31 -7.66 15.83 13.49
N LEU A 32 -7.70 15.54 14.80
CA LEU A 32 -6.62 14.87 15.54
C LEU A 32 -6.99 13.45 16.03
N ARG A 33 -7.85 12.74 15.30
CA ARG A 33 -8.14 11.31 15.54
C ARG A 33 -7.55 10.35 14.49
N ILE A 34 -7.04 10.86 13.36
CA ILE A 34 -6.54 10.04 12.26
C ILE A 34 -5.08 9.57 12.46
N CYS A 35 -4.30 10.19 13.35
CA CYS A 35 -2.90 9.79 13.58
C CYS A 35 -2.65 8.77 14.70
N CYS A 36 -3.66 8.33 15.47
CA CYS A 36 -3.43 7.49 16.67
C CYS A 36 -3.93 6.04 16.58
N CYS A 37 -4.58 5.62 15.50
CA CYS A 37 -5.06 4.23 15.36
C CYS A 37 -4.16 3.33 14.49
N ILE A 38 -3.15 3.87 13.80
CA ILE A 38 -2.25 3.08 12.93
C ILE A 38 -1.08 2.43 13.70
N ALA A 39 -0.88 2.77 14.99
CA ALA A 39 0.32 2.36 15.74
C ALA A 39 0.21 1.04 16.55
N ILE A 40 -0.89 0.28 16.51
CA ILE A 40 -1.09 -0.89 17.40
C ILE A 40 -1.44 -2.18 16.63
N LEU A 41 -0.86 -2.41 15.46
CA LEU A 41 -0.82 -3.75 14.84
C LEU A 41 0.53 -4.09 14.18
N ALA A 42 1.60 -3.35 14.51
CA ALA A 42 2.96 -3.83 14.37
C ALA A 42 3.32 -4.61 15.65
N VAL A 43 2.73 -5.80 15.83
CA VAL A 43 3.32 -6.77 16.75
C VAL A 43 4.69 -7.10 16.18
N PHE A 44 5.75 -6.73 16.90
CA PHE A 44 7.11 -7.19 16.66
C PHE A 44 7.16 -8.72 16.85
N ALA A 45 6.68 -9.46 15.85
CA ALA A 45 7.33 -10.70 15.48
C ALA A 45 8.65 -10.28 14.82
N GLY A 46 9.75 -10.98 15.10
CA GLY A 46 10.98 -10.75 14.35
C GLY A 46 10.67 -10.92 12.88
N ALA A 47 10.66 -9.79 12.16
CA ALA A 47 10.55 -9.70 10.72
C ALA A 47 11.57 -10.64 10.10
N ALA A 48 11.11 -11.74 9.51
CA ALA A 48 12.00 -12.60 8.75
C ALA A 48 12.31 -11.86 7.44
N GLN A 49 13.53 -11.32 7.35
CA GLN A 49 13.96 -10.54 6.18
C GLN A 49 13.94 -11.46 4.95
N ALA A 50 13.21 -11.10 3.89
CA ALA A 50 13.03 -11.97 2.74
C ALA A 50 13.97 -11.65 1.57
N GLN A 51 14.72 -12.67 1.19
CA GLN A 51 15.07 -13.01 -0.20
C GLN A 51 15.12 -14.53 -0.28
N VAL A 52 15.14 -15.10 -1.49
CA VAL A 52 15.24 -16.55 -1.67
C VAL A 52 16.67 -16.93 -2.02
N ARG A 53 17.39 -17.51 -1.05
CA ARG A 53 18.62 -18.26 -1.33
C ARG A 53 18.27 -19.72 -1.59
N CYS A 54 18.60 -20.21 -2.79
CA CYS A 54 18.47 -21.61 -3.18
C CYS A 54 19.81 -22.32 -3.05
N PHE A 55 19.86 -23.31 -2.16
CA PHE A 55 21.05 -24.09 -1.83
C PHE A 55 20.86 -25.55 -2.27
N SER A 56 21.80 -26.07 -3.05
CA SER A 56 21.84 -27.47 -3.47
C SER A 56 23.14 -28.12 -3.04
N TRP A 57 23.11 -29.34 -2.48
CA TRP A 57 24.33 -30.03 -2.06
C TRP A 57 24.18 -31.54 -1.96
N ASN A 58 25.08 -32.28 -2.61
CA ASN A 58 25.29 -33.70 -2.33
C ASN A 58 26.04 -33.84 -0.99
N VAL A 59 25.35 -34.35 0.03
CA VAL A 59 25.90 -34.52 1.38
C VAL A 59 26.58 -35.86 1.60
N ALA A 60 26.80 -36.64 0.53
CA ALA A 60 27.52 -37.92 0.56
C ALA A 60 27.01 -38.87 1.66
N LYS A 61 25.68 -39.02 1.79
CA LYS A 61 25.03 -39.83 2.85
C LYS A 61 25.41 -39.41 4.27
N THR A 62 25.81 -38.16 4.46
CA THR A 62 26.27 -37.59 5.74
C THR A 62 27.43 -38.37 6.36
N ILE A 63 28.33 -38.94 5.53
CA ILE A 63 29.49 -39.71 6.02
C ILE A 63 30.68 -38.83 6.44
N GLY A 64 30.71 -37.57 6.00
CA GLY A 64 31.70 -36.59 6.45
C GLY A 64 31.50 -36.16 7.90
N ASP A 65 32.33 -35.20 8.36
CA ASP A 65 32.25 -34.70 9.73
C ASP A 65 30.95 -33.89 9.94
N PRO A 66 30.04 -34.32 10.85
CA PRO A 66 28.80 -33.59 11.11
C PRO A 66 29.03 -32.14 11.60
N VAL A 67 30.13 -31.85 12.29
CA VAL A 67 30.46 -30.48 12.71
C VAL A 67 30.79 -29.62 11.50
N ALA A 68 31.57 -30.16 10.56
CA ALA A 68 31.89 -29.47 9.32
C ALA A 68 30.64 -29.24 8.45
N ILE A 69 29.70 -30.21 8.42
CA ILE A 69 28.41 -30.04 7.73
C ILE A 69 27.61 -28.88 8.35
N GLU A 70 27.56 -28.79 9.69
CA GLU A 70 26.93 -27.68 10.41
C GLU A 70 27.59 -26.34 10.06
N GLU A 71 28.91 -26.27 10.07
CA GLU A 71 29.69 -25.08 9.72
C GLU A 71 29.44 -24.63 8.28
N VAL A 72 29.27 -25.55 7.32
CA VAL A 72 28.91 -25.22 5.93
C VAL A 72 27.53 -24.58 5.85
N PHE A 73 26.51 -25.11 6.55
CA PHE A 73 25.18 -24.48 6.59
C PHE A 73 25.21 -23.10 7.26
N ALA A 74 25.94 -22.96 8.38
CA ALA A 74 26.09 -21.69 9.07
C ALA A 74 26.81 -20.64 8.20
N ALA A 75 27.85 -21.06 7.47
CA ALA A 75 28.54 -20.21 6.51
C ALA A 75 27.62 -19.81 5.36
N ALA A 76 26.82 -20.73 4.83
CA ALA A 76 25.86 -20.45 3.76
C ALA A 76 24.77 -19.46 4.20
N ALA A 77 24.36 -19.46 5.47
CA ALA A 77 23.40 -18.49 6.02
C ALA A 77 23.99 -17.08 6.19
N THR A 78 25.30 -16.99 6.37
CA THR A 78 26.02 -15.72 6.56
C THR A 78 26.73 -15.25 5.30
N ASP A 79 26.66 -16.01 4.21
CA ASP A 79 27.32 -15.68 2.95
C ASP A 79 26.74 -14.41 2.33
N ASP A 80 27.59 -13.42 2.14
CA ASP A 80 27.28 -12.06 1.68
C ASP A 80 27.94 -11.76 0.32
N LYS A 81 28.32 -12.81 -0.43
CA LYS A 81 29.07 -12.68 -1.68
C LYS A 81 28.34 -13.31 -2.88
N PRO A 82 28.11 -12.57 -3.98
CA PRO A 82 27.72 -11.16 -3.98
C PRO A 82 26.31 -11.00 -3.41
N GLY A 83 25.97 -9.78 -3.01
CA GLY A 83 24.67 -9.47 -2.42
C GLY A 83 24.75 -9.39 -0.90
N PHE A 84 23.96 -10.20 -0.22
CA PHE A 84 23.65 -10.01 1.19
C PHE A 84 23.51 -11.35 1.94
N ALA A 85 23.75 -11.30 3.24
CA ALA A 85 23.61 -12.45 4.12
C ALA A 85 22.13 -12.78 4.33
N VAL A 86 21.75 -14.03 4.03
CA VAL A 86 20.43 -14.57 4.32
C VAL A 86 20.53 -16.07 4.55
N ALA A 87 19.69 -16.59 5.45
CA ALA A 87 19.49 -18.03 5.56
C ALA A 87 18.87 -18.60 4.28
N PRO A 88 19.37 -19.74 3.75
CA PRO A 88 18.76 -20.45 2.63
C PRO A 88 17.25 -20.63 2.81
N ALA A 89 16.47 -20.22 1.82
CA ALA A 89 15.02 -20.42 1.81
C ALA A 89 14.62 -21.78 1.26
N ILE A 90 15.47 -22.34 0.39
CA ILE A 90 15.34 -23.66 -0.22
C ILE A 90 16.69 -24.35 -0.01
N ILE A 91 16.67 -25.53 0.61
CA ILE A 91 17.83 -26.41 0.80
C ILE A 91 17.44 -27.76 0.20
N ALA A 92 18.05 -28.12 -0.93
CA ALA A 92 17.82 -29.39 -1.59
C ALA A 92 19.10 -30.25 -1.55
N LEU A 93 18.99 -31.43 -0.96
CA LEU A 93 20.12 -32.28 -0.66
C LEU A 93 20.00 -33.61 -1.40
N GLN A 94 21.12 -34.07 -1.92
CA GLN A 94 21.24 -35.36 -2.60
C GLN A 94 21.91 -36.39 -1.68
N GLU A 95 21.73 -37.68 -1.97
CA GLU A 95 22.25 -38.80 -1.19
C GLU A 95 21.77 -38.85 0.26
N VAL A 96 20.60 -38.30 0.56
CA VAL A 96 20.07 -38.34 1.92
C VAL A 96 19.39 -39.67 2.15
N THR A 97 19.95 -40.51 3.02
CA THR A 97 19.30 -41.79 3.35
C THR A 97 18.14 -41.58 4.32
N THR A 98 17.17 -42.50 4.33
CA THR A 98 16.03 -42.47 5.26
C THR A 98 16.48 -42.30 6.72
N SER A 99 17.62 -42.90 7.10
CA SER A 99 18.19 -42.79 8.45
C SER A 99 18.89 -41.46 8.75
N ALA A 100 19.40 -40.75 7.73
CA ALA A 100 20.16 -39.52 7.90
C ALA A 100 19.27 -38.28 8.12
N ARG A 101 18.02 -38.32 7.63
CA ARG A 101 17.08 -37.18 7.62
C ARG A 101 16.99 -36.42 8.94
N ARG A 102 16.74 -37.12 10.06
CA ARG A 102 16.59 -36.46 11.37
C ARG A 102 17.87 -35.78 11.84
N THR A 103 19.01 -36.37 11.53
CA THR A 103 20.31 -35.78 11.85
C THR A 103 20.52 -34.50 11.05
N ILE A 104 20.21 -34.51 9.76
CA ILE A 104 20.30 -33.32 8.90
C ILE A 104 19.40 -32.20 9.42
N VAL A 105 18.14 -32.50 9.79
CA VAL A 105 17.24 -31.48 10.38
C VAL A 105 17.87 -30.86 11.62
N SER A 106 18.40 -31.67 12.53
CA SER A 106 19.07 -31.17 13.75
C SER A 106 20.28 -30.29 13.41
N ILE A 107 21.12 -30.72 12.46
CA ILE A 107 22.30 -29.96 12.04
C ILE A 107 21.88 -28.59 11.47
N VAL A 108 20.84 -28.54 10.63
CA VAL A 108 20.36 -27.28 10.04
C VAL A 108 19.76 -26.35 11.10
N GLU A 109 19.00 -26.90 12.05
CA GLU A 109 18.44 -26.14 13.18
C GLU A 109 19.53 -25.53 14.08
N ASP A 110 20.60 -26.30 14.34
CA ASP A 110 21.75 -25.85 15.13
C ASP A 110 22.58 -24.80 14.37
N ALA A 111 22.81 -25.02 13.07
CA ALA A 111 23.57 -24.12 12.19
C ALA A 111 22.88 -22.76 11.96
N ILE A 112 21.55 -22.73 11.92
CA ILE A 112 20.76 -21.55 11.53
C ILE A 112 19.68 -21.26 12.59
N PRO A 113 20.08 -20.83 13.80
CA PRO A 113 19.15 -20.65 14.91
C PRO A 113 18.15 -19.51 14.62
N GLY A 114 16.88 -19.74 14.96
CA GLY A 114 15.79 -18.77 14.81
C GLY A 114 15.09 -18.79 13.45
N VAL A 115 15.52 -19.63 12.52
CA VAL A 115 14.84 -19.88 11.25
C VAL A 115 14.12 -21.22 11.32
N THR A 116 12.85 -21.25 10.94
CA THR A 116 12.04 -22.47 10.99
C THR A 116 11.93 -23.10 9.60
N TYR A 117 12.50 -24.30 9.48
CA TYR A 117 12.41 -25.11 8.27
C TYR A 117 11.31 -26.17 8.40
N ALA A 118 10.64 -26.46 7.29
CA ALA A 118 9.83 -27.66 7.12
C ALA A 118 10.52 -28.58 6.12
N GLU A 119 10.34 -29.88 6.33
CA GLU A 119 10.73 -30.89 5.37
C GLU A 119 9.61 -31.06 4.33
N GLY A 120 10.00 -31.04 3.05
CA GLY A 120 9.10 -31.41 1.96
C GLY A 120 8.72 -32.89 2.00
N VAL A 121 7.79 -33.31 1.14
CA VAL A 121 7.48 -34.74 1.00
C VAL A 121 8.75 -35.50 0.62
N TYR A 122 9.19 -36.39 1.51
CA TYR A 122 10.35 -37.24 1.28
C TYR A 122 9.88 -38.63 0.84
N THR A 123 10.31 -39.03 -0.35
CA THR A 123 10.15 -40.38 -0.88
C THR A 123 11.50 -41.07 -0.88
N ALA A 124 11.55 -42.31 -0.38
CA ALA A 124 12.71 -43.15 -0.57
C ALA A 124 12.34 -44.63 -0.58
N SER A 125 13.07 -45.41 -1.36
CA SER A 125 13.07 -46.88 -1.29
C SER A 125 14.41 -47.44 -0.81
N GLY A 126 14.44 -48.71 -0.40
CA GLY A 126 15.71 -49.37 -0.04
C GLY A 126 16.71 -49.49 -1.20
N ALA A 127 16.22 -49.49 -2.45
CA ALA A 127 17.07 -49.45 -3.64
C ALA A 127 17.72 -48.07 -3.81
N GLU A 128 16.96 -47.03 -3.51
CA GLU A 128 17.34 -45.62 -3.64
C GLU A 128 18.30 -45.17 -2.53
N ASP A 129 18.04 -45.53 -1.27
CA ASP A 129 18.99 -45.36 -0.16
C ASP A 129 20.34 -46.04 -0.49
N GLY A 130 20.28 -47.23 -1.09
CA GLY A 130 21.46 -47.99 -1.50
C GLY A 130 22.24 -47.32 -2.63
N SER A 131 21.54 -46.81 -3.65
CA SER A 131 22.13 -46.21 -4.85
C SER A 131 22.58 -44.75 -4.66
N GLY A 132 22.22 -44.12 -3.54
CA GLY A 132 22.41 -42.68 -3.31
C GLY A 132 21.39 -41.83 -4.07
N GLY A 133 20.27 -42.42 -4.51
CA GLY A 133 19.26 -41.72 -5.30
C GLY A 133 18.34 -40.80 -4.48
N ALA A 134 18.32 -40.93 -3.16
CA ALA A 134 17.30 -40.27 -2.33
C ALA A 134 17.59 -38.78 -2.15
N GLN A 135 16.52 -37.98 -2.24
CA GLN A 135 16.56 -36.53 -2.24
C GLN A 135 15.82 -35.99 -1.01
N MET A 136 16.28 -34.87 -0.46
CA MET A 136 15.61 -34.21 0.65
C MET A 136 15.48 -32.71 0.39
N LEU A 137 14.27 -32.17 0.60
CA LEU A 137 14.02 -30.75 0.56
C LEU A 137 13.71 -30.23 1.97
N LEU A 138 14.41 -29.17 2.37
CA LEU A 138 14.02 -28.29 3.47
C LEU A 138 13.69 -26.92 2.91
N TYR A 139 12.62 -26.31 3.39
CA TYR A 139 12.24 -24.96 2.99
C TYR A 139 11.82 -24.10 4.20
N ARG A 140 12.07 -22.79 4.09
CA ARG A 140 11.69 -21.81 5.10
C ARG A 140 10.17 -21.65 5.16
N THR A 141 9.59 -21.93 6.31
CA THR A 141 8.12 -21.91 6.53
C THR A 141 7.53 -20.51 6.61
N ASP A 142 8.36 -19.48 6.75
CA ASP A 142 8.00 -18.08 6.71
C ASP A 142 7.95 -17.50 5.29
N ILE A 143 8.48 -18.24 4.29
CA ILE A 143 8.49 -17.83 2.88
C ILE A 143 7.58 -18.73 2.05
N PHE A 144 7.71 -20.05 2.22
CA PHE A 144 7.07 -21.03 1.38
C PHE A 144 6.15 -21.97 2.16
N GLN A 145 5.16 -22.50 1.44
CA GLN A 145 4.46 -23.73 1.79
C GLN A 145 4.60 -24.71 0.63
N GLU A 146 4.78 -26.00 0.93
CA GLU A 146 4.71 -27.03 -0.09
C GLU A 146 3.24 -27.33 -0.45
N ASP A 147 2.92 -27.34 -1.74
CA ASP A 147 1.72 -27.98 -2.27
C ASP A 147 2.06 -29.43 -2.63
N GLN A 148 1.83 -30.33 -1.67
CA GLN A 148 2.18 -31.75 -1.77
C GLN A 148 1.51 -32.48 -2.96
N SER A 149 0.42 -31.94 -3.54
CA SER A 149 -0.16 -32.51 -4.77
C SER A 149 0.78 -32.39 -5.98
N GLY A 150 1.75 -31.49 -5.90
CA GLY A 150 2.81 -31.30 -6.88
C GLY A 150 3.97 -32.30 -6.75
N HIS A 151 4.08 -33.02 -5.62
CA HIS A 151 5.19 -33.96 -5.39
C HIS A 151 5.23 -35.06 -6.45
N ARG A 152 6.43 -35.42 -6.91
CA ARG A 152 6.69 -36.59 -7.75
C ARG A 152 8.04 -37.20 -7.44
N ASP A 153 8.00 -38.52 -7.31
CA ASP A 153 9.16 -39.40 -7.28
C ASP A 153 9.37 -39.97 -8.71
N ILE A 154 10.47 -39.59 -9.36
CA ILE A 154 10.70 -39.78 -10.81
C ILE A 154 11.89 -40.70 -11.03
N PHE A 155 11.64 -41.94 -11.45
CA PHE A 155 12.69 -42.90 -11.74
C PHE A 155 13.64 -42.44 -12.84
N THR A 156 14.92 -42.30 -12.49
CA THR A 156 16.00 -41.87 -13.39
C THR A 156 16.91 -43.01 -13.84
N GLY A 157 16.63 -44.24 -13.38
CA GLY A 157 17.41 -45.43 -13.72
C GLY A 157 18.42 -45.82 -12.65
N ALA A 158 18.98 -47.02 -12.78
CA ALA A 158 20.00 -47.57 -11.86
C ALA A 158 19.61 -47.55 -10.37
N GLY A 159 18.30 -47.68 -10.08
CA GLY A 159 17.77 -47.66 -8.71
C GLY A 159 17.79 -46.27 -8.08
N ARG A 160 17.86 -45.19 -8.86
CA ARG A 160 17.77 -43.81 -8.41
C ARG A 160 16.49 -43.15 -8.91
N ASP A 161 16.03 -42.18 -8.15
CA ASP A 161 14.90 -41.35 -8.47
C ASP A 161 15.29 -39.87 -8.29
N ALA A 162 14.62 -39.00 -9.02
CA ALA A 162 14.66 -37.55 -8.83
C ALA A 162 13.35 -37.12 -8.21
N ASP A 163 13.40 -36.14 -7.31
CA ASP A 163 12.20 -35.61 -6.67
C ASP A 163 11.84 -34.25 -7.24
N ARG A 164 10.55 -34.05 -7.46
CA ARG A 164 9.97 -32.74 -7.78
C ARG A 164 9.05 -32.29 -6.68
N TRP A 165 9.34 -31.13 -6.09
CA TRP A 165 8.43 -30.43 -5.18
C TRP A 165 7.81 -29.20 -5.84
N LYS A 166 6.67 -28.80 -5.30
CA LYS A 166 5.97 -27.57 -5.67
C LYS A 166 5.87 -26.67 -4.46
N LEU A 167 6.69 -25.62 -4.44
CA LEU A 167 6.67 -24.61 -3.39
C LEU A 167 5.82 -23.42 -3.83
N ARG A 168 4.99 -22.90 -2.93
CA ARG A 168 4.15 -21.72 -3.14
C ARG A 168 4.56 -20.64 -2.16
N LEU A 169 4.81 -19.44 -2.67
CA LEU A 169 5.02 -18.25 -1.86
C LEU A 169 3.79 -17.99 -1.00
N LEU A 170 3.98 -17.80 0.31
CA LEU A 170 2.85 -17.59 1.22
C LEU A 170 1.99 -16.40 0.81
N GLY A 171 0.68 -16.61 0.78
CA GLY A 171 -0.31 -15.59 0.39
C GLY A 171 -0.44 -15.35 -1.12
N SER A 172 0.37 -15.99 -1.97
CA SER A 172 0.21 -15.92 -3.43
C SER A 172 -0.69 -17.04 -3.95
N ASN A 173 -1.64 -16.70 -4.83
CA ASN A 173 -2.67 -17.62 -5.32
C ASN A 173 -2.53 -17.97 -6.82
N ASP A 174 -1.66 -17.28 -7.54
CA ASP A 174 -1.43 -17.49 -8.98
C ASP A 174 -0.32 -18.54 -9.24
N GLN A 175 0.01 -18.78 -10.51
CA GLN A 175 1.11 -19.69 -10.87
C GLN A 175 2.48 -19.03 -10.81
N ALA A 176 2.57 -17.70 -10.87
CA ALA A 176 3.84 -17.00 -10.81
C ALA A 176 4.44 -17.01 -9.39
N GLY A 177 3.62 -17.14 -8.35
CA GLY A 177 4.05 -17.39 -6.98
C GLY A 177 4.44 -18.85 -6.69
N VAL A 178 4.52 -19.71 -7.70
CA VAL A 178 4.94 -21.12 -7.57
C VAL A 178 6.36 -21.29 -8.10
N VAL A 179 7.16 -22.09 -7.39
CA VAL A 179 8.45 -22.60 -7.83
C VAL A 179 8.41 -24.12 -7.82
N TRP A 180 8.85 -24.73 -8.91
CA TRP A 180 9.04 -26.17 -9.04
C TRP A 180 10.51 -26.49 -8.81
N VAL A 181 10.80 -27.29 -7.79
CA VAL A 181 12.16 -27.67 -7.41
C VAL A 181 12.36 -29.13 -7.79
N TYR A 182 13.24 -29.40 -8.74
CA TYR A 182 13.67 -30.74 -9.10
C TYR A 182 15.05 -31.00 -8.52
N SER A 183 15.18 -31.97 -7.61
CA SER A 183 16.47 -32.45 -7.13
C SER A 183 16.79 -33.80 -7.74
N MET A 184 18.02 -33.99 -8.18
CA MET A 184 18.45 -35.25 -8.77
C MET A 184 19.89 -35.61 -8.41
N HIS A 185 20.13 -36.92 -8.39
CA HIS A 185 21.45 -37.50 -8.43
C HIS A 185 21.47 -38.51 -9.58
N LEU A 186 21.96 -38.11 -10.75
CA LEU A 186 21.94 -38.99 -11.93
C LEU A 186 23.04 -40.06 -11.85
N LYS A 187 23.01 -41.04 -12.76
CA LYS A 187 23.94 -42.18 -12.76
C LYS A 187 25.42 -41.73 -12.76
N ALA A 188 26.13 -42.01 -11.67
CA ALA A 188 27.58 -41.84 -11.56
C ALA A 188 28.43 -42.75 -12.47
N ASN A 189 29.76 -42.56 -12.47
CA ASN A 189 30.79 -43.21 -13.30
C ASN A 189 30.83 -42.75 -14.78
N ASN A 190 31.97 -42.95 -15.43
CA ASN A 190 32.26 -42.38 -16.76
C ASN A 190 32.41 -43.44 -17.88
N THR A 191 31.47 -44.39 -17.98
CA THR A 191 31.38 -45.26 -19.16
C THR A 191 30.27 -44.81 -20.11
N GLY A 192 30.32 -45.24 -21.36
CA GLY A 192 29.24 -44.95 -22.33
C GLY A 192 27.88 -45.51 -21.91
N ALA A 193 27.84 -46.60 -21.14
CA ALA A 193 26.60 -47.14 -20.59
C ALA A 193 26.06 -46.29 -19.44
N ASP A 194 26.95 -45.71 -18.61
CA ASP A 194 26.57 -44.79 -17.55
C ASP A 194 26.00 -43.49 -18.13
N ALA A 195 26.63 -42.94 -19.17
CA ALA A 195 26.15 -41.76 -19.90
C ALA A 195 24.77 -41.98 -20.54
N ALA A 196 24.54 -43.17 -21.12
CA ALA A 196 23.23 -43.53 -21.66
C ALA A 196 22.14 -43.62 -20.57
N LEU A 197 22.49 -44.09 -19.37
CA LEU A 197 21.56 -44.11 -18.23
C LEU A 197 21.27 -42.68 -17.72
N ARG A 198 22.27 -41.79 -17.68
CA ARG A 198 22.04 -40.37 -17.36
C ARG A 198 21.10 -39.71 -18.37
N GLN A 199 21.25 -40.01 -19.65
CA GLN A 199 20.35 -39.50 -20.69
C GLN A 199 18.91 -39.95 -20.42
N VAL A 200 18.67 -41.25 -20.15
CA VAL A 200 17.34 -41.76 -19.80
C VAL A 200 16.78 -41.05 -18.58
N GLY A 201 17.61 -40.80 -17.56
CA GLY A 201 17.20 -40.04 -16.37
C GLY A 201 16.81 -38.59 -16.67
N ALA A 202 17.61 -37.89 -17.47
CA ALA A 202 17.32 -36.54 -17.91
C ALA A 202 16.02 -36.47 -18.74
N GLU A 203 15.80 -37.43 -19.65
CA GLU A 203 14.57 -37.57 -20.43
C GLU A 203 13.34 -37.78 -19.52
N SER A 204 13.44 -38.64 -18.49
CA SER A 204 12.36 -38.83 -17.51
C SER A 204 11.98 -37.53 -16.80
N VAL A 205 12.97 -36.78 -16.29
CA VAL A 205 12.77 -35.51 -15.59
C VAL A 205 12.19 -34.45 -16.53
N ARG A 206 12.73 -34.33 -17.75
CA ARG A 206 12.27 -33.35 -18.74
C ARG A 206 10.89 -33.67 -19.29
N ASN A 207 10.53 -34.95 -19.46
CA ASN A 207 9.18 -35.36 -19.84
C ASN A 207 8.14 -34.95 -18.80
N ASP A 208 8.42 -35.12 -17.51
CA ASP A 208 7.55 -34.63 -16.44
C ASP A 208 7.45 -33.11 -16.46
N ALA A 209 8.58 -32.40 -16.55
CA ALA A 209 8.59 -30.95 -16.53
C ALA A 209 7.93 -30.30 -17.75
N ASN A 210 8.01 -30.93 -18.93
CA ASN A 210 7.29 -30.47 -20.12
C ASN A 210 5.76 -30.55 -19.96
N GLY A 211 5.26 -31.33 -19.00
CA GLY A 211 3.84 -31.38 -18.63
C GLY A 211 3.39 -30.26 -17.69
N LEU A 212 4.31 -29.45 -17.15
CA LEU A 212 3.98 -28.30 -16.31
C LEU A 212 3.36 -27.15 -17.14
N PRO A 213 2.64 -26.21 -16.49
CA PRO A 213 2.16 -25.01 -17.16
C PRO A 213 3.30 -24.26 -17.86
N ALA A 214 3.04 -23.76 -19.07
CA ALA A 214 4.02 -22.95 -19.80
C ALA A 214 4.40 -21.70 -18.96
N GLY A 215 5.69 -21.36 -18.95
CA GLY A 215 6.21 -20.26 -18.14
C GLY A 215 6.36 -20.58 -16.64
N SER A 216 6.36 -21.87 -16.26
CA SER A 216 6.62 -22.25 -14.87
C SER A 216 8.03 -21.86 -14.42
N ASN A 217 8.16 -21.36 -13.19
CA ASN A 217 9.44 -21.20 -12.51
C ASN A 217 9.97 -22.58 -12.13
N ILE A 218 11.02 -23.05 -12.80
CA ILE A 218 11.58 -24.39 -12.59
C ILE A 218 13.07 -24.26 -12.30
N VAL A 219 13.51 -24.85 -11.20
CA VAL A 219 14.93 -25.09 -10.92
C VAL A 219 15.19 -26.59 -10.95
N TYR A 220 16.14 -27.01 -11.77
CA TYR A 220 16.74 -28.34 -11.78
C TYR A 220 18.06 -28.25 -11.05
N LEU A 221 18.22 -29.00 -9.97
CA LEU A 221 19.41 -28.92 -9.14
C LEU A 221 19.89 -30.29 -8.68
N GLY A 222 21.13 -30.33 -8.21
CA GLY A 222 21.77 -31.50 -7.62
C GLY A 222 22.93 -32.01 -8.44
N ASP A 223 23.29 -33.28 -8.23
CA ASP A 223 24.43 -33.95 -8.84
C ASP A 223 24.03 -34.61 -10.17
N PHE A 224 24.39 -33.99 -11.27
CA PHE A 224 24.06 -34.47 -12.61
C PHE A 224 25.03 -35.56 -13.09
N ASN A 225 26.18 -35.74 -12.44
CA ASN A 225 27.23 -36.67 -12.84
C ASN A 225 27.63 -36.57 -14.34
N VAL A 226 27.43 -35.41 -14.98
CA VAL A 226 27.76 -35.19 -16.39
C VAL A 226 29.19 -34.69 -16.53
N TYR A 227 29.96 -35.31 -17.42
CA TYR A 227 31.40 -35.02 -17.54
C TYR A 227 31.74 -33.92 -18.55
N SER A 228 30.77 -33.52 -19.38
CA SER A 228 30.98 -32.43 -20.33
C SER A 228 29.67 -31.84 -20.81
N ASN A 229 29.73 -30.62 -21.33
CA ASN A 229 28.63 -29.94 -22.01
C ASN A 229 28.20 -30.64 -23.32
N GLY A 230 28.96 -31.63 -23.79
CA GLY A 230 28.63 -32.46 -24.95
C GLY A 230 27.80 -33.70 -24.63
N GLU A 231 27.55 -34.00 -23.35
CA GLU A 231 26.79 -35.18 -22.95
C GLU A 231 25.29 -35.01 -23.21
N LEU A 232 24.64 -36.05 -23.76
CA LEU A 232 23.23 -35.98 -24.16
C LEU A 232 22.29 -35.67 -22.99
N ALA A 233 22.62 -36.16 -21.78
CA ALA A 233 21.85 -35.84 -20.57
C ALA A 233 21.79 -34.33 -20.29
N TYR A 234 22.92 -33.62 -20.43
CA TYR A 234 22.97 -32.16 -20.26
C TYR A 234 22.19 -31.44 -21.37
N GLN A 235 22.35 -31.89 -22.62
CA GLN A 235 21.66 -31.31 -23.77
C GLN A 235 20.13 -31.47 -23.70
N GLU A 236 19.64 -32.54 -23.09
CA GLU A 236 18.22 -32.80 -22.88
C GLU A 236 17.56 -31.71 -22.01
N PHE A 237 18.26 -31.21 -20.98
CA PHE A 237 17.74 -30.11 -20.17
C PHE A 237 17.61 -28.80 -20.95
N LEU A 238 18.54 -28.55 -21.88
CA LEU A 238 18.55 -27.36 -22.72
C LEU A 238 17.64 -27.46 -23.95
N ALA A 239 17.08 -28.64 -24.21
CA ALA A 239 16.26 -28.89 -25.39
C ALA A 239 14.92 -28.12 -25.32
N PRO A 240 14.44 -27.56 -26.47
CA PRO A 240 13.20 -26.81 -26.52
C PRO A 240 11.98 -27.55 -25.96
N GLY A 241 11.18 -26.86 -25.14
CA GLY A 241 9.96 -27.39 -24.54
C GLY A 241 9.53 -26.57 -23.32
N ASN A 242 8.36 -26.87 -22.75
CA ASN A 242 7.82 -26.10 -21.62
C ASN A 242 8.72 -26.11 -20.38
N GLY A 243 9.48 -27.18 -20.15
CA GLY A 243 10.46 -27.25 -19.05
C GLY A 243 11.90 -27.00 -19.51
N GLN A 244 12.11 -26.35 -20.65
CA GLN A 244 13.47 -26.04 -21.10
C GLN A 244 14.20 -25.23 -20.02
N ALA A 245 15.43 -25.63 -19.73
CA ALA A 245 16.32 -24.93 -18.83
C ALA A 245 17.39 -24.16 -19.61
N ASP A 246 17.93 -23.14 -18.96
CA ASP A 246 19.16 -22.45 -19.30
C ASP A 246 20.18 -22.66 -18.18
N ASP A 247 21.46 -22.67 -18.57
CA ASP A 247 22.57 -22.67 -17.63
C ASP A 247 23.06 -21.23 -17.41
N PRO A 248 22.85 -20.63 -16.22
CA PRO A 248 23.28 -19.26 -15.94
C PRO A 248 24.80 -19.05 -16.04
N LEU A 249 25.61 -20.13 -15.92
CA LEU A 249 27.07 -20.05 -16.11
C LEU A 249 27.50 -20.23 -17.58
N GLY A 250 26.54 -20.35 -18.49
CA GLY A 250 26.72 -20.55 -19.93
C GLY A 250 27.03 -22.00 -20.30
N THR A 251 26.74 -22.35 -21.55
CA THR A 251 26.81 -23.73 -22.08
C THR A 251 28.19 -24.16 -22.59
N GLY A 252 29.21 -23.34 -22.33
CA GLY A 252 30.61 -23.66 -22.65
C GLY A 252 31.15 -24.80 -21.81
N SER A 253 32.35 -25.28 -22.15
CA SER A 253 33.03 -26.28 -21.32
C SER A 253 33.33 -25.71 -19.92
N TRP A 254 33.12 -26.52 -18.89
CA TRP A 254 33.51 -26.24 -17.50
C TRP A 254 34.78 -26.99 -17.07
N GLY A 255 35.39 -27.75 -17.97
CA GLY A 255 36.62 -28.49 -17.68
C GLY A 255 37.87 -27.61 -17.77
N GLY A 256 38.93 -28.05 -17.09
CA GLY A 256 40.24 -27.41 -17.12
C GLY A 256 40.38 -26.20 -16.20
N SER A 257 41.63 -25.82 -15.91
CA SER A 257 41.96 -24.80 -14.90
C SER A 257 41.37 -23.42 -15.17
N SER A 258 41.09 -23.05 -16.42
CA SER A 258 40.45 -21.77 -16.76
C SER A 258 39.00 -21.68 -16.31
N ASN A 259 38.37 -22.81 -16.01
CA ASN A 259 36.97 -22.92 -15.57
C ASN A 259 36.85 -23.34 -14.11
N ALA A 260 37.97 -23.37 -13.37
CA ALA A 260 38.02 -23.92 -12.03
C ALA A 260 37.00 -23.30 -11.06
N ILE A 261 36.67 -22.02 -11.25
CA ILE A 261 35.64 -21.31 -10.46
C ILE A 261 34.24 -21.93 -10.53
N LYS A 262 33.95 -22.73 -11.58
CA LYS A 262 32.65 -23.38 -11.80
C LYS A 262 32.59 -24.80 -11.26
N GLN A 263 33.72 -25.37 -10.85
CA GLN A 263 33.82 -26.76 -10.42
C GLN A 263 33.21 -26.95 -9.03
N THR A 264 32.64 -28.12 -8.81
CA THR A 264 31.86 -28.47 -7.61
C THR A 264 32.29 -29.78 -6.97
N GLN A 265 33.20 -30.52 -7.61
CA GLN A 265 33.78 -31.73 -7.05
C GLN A 265 35.24 -31.90 -7.52
N SER A 266 36.13 -32.50 -6.71
CA SER A 266 36.01 -32.82 -5.28
C SER A 266 36.77 -31.81 -4.44
N PRO A 267 36.25 -31.34 -3.28
CA PRO A 267 37.00 -30.45 -2.41
C PRO A 267 38.28 -31.09 -1.85
N ARG A 268 38.50 -32.39 -2.06
CA ARG A 268 39.70 -33.10 -1.60
C ARG A 268 40.45 -33.75 -2.75
N PHE A 269 41.77 -33.61 -2.74
CA PHE A 269 42.62 -34.34 -3.68
C PHE A 269 42.68 -35.84 -3.37
N SER A 270 42.87 -36.21 -2.10
CA SER A 270 43.02 -37.62 -1.68
C SER A 270 41.79 -38.18 -0.98
N GLY A 271 41.34 -39.37 -1.42
CA GLY A 271 40.30 -40.21 -0.80
C GLY A 271 40.54 -40.52 0.69
N SER A 272 39.55 -40.28 1.58
CA SER A 272 39.60 -40.63 3.01
C SER A 272 38.19 -40.71 3.60
N GLY A 273 38.00 -41.49 4.67
CA GLY A 273 36.72 -41.53 5.41
C GLY A 273 35.51 -42.09 4.66
N GLY A 274 35.68 -42.60 3.43
CA GLY A 274 34.58 -42.99 2.54
C GLY A 274 34.20 -41.92 1.52
N LEU A 275 34.72 -40.69 1.66
CA LEU A 275 34.53 -39.60 0.72
C LEU A 275 35.48 -39.74 -0.48
N VAL A 276 34.96 -39.51 -1.69
CA VAL A 276 35.70 -39.57 -2.95
C VAL A 276 36.69 -38.39 -3.05
N GLY A 277 37.87 -38.63 -3.62
CA GLY A 277 38.85 -37.57 -3.92
C GLY A 277 39.04 -37.41 -5.42
N GLY A 278 39.96 -36.53 -5.83
CA GLY A 278 40.23 -36.19 -7.23
C GLY A 278 40.73 -34.75 -7.39
N GLY A 279 40.41 -33.91 -6.40
CA GLY A 279 40.65 -32.47 -6.42
C GLY A 279 39.54 -31.74 -7.17
N MET A 280 39.51 -30.41 -7.08
CA MET A 280 38.51 -29.61 -7.78
C MET A 280 38.79 -29.68 -9.29
N ASP A 281 38.01 -30.48 -10.03
CA ASP A 281 38.32 -30.77 -11.43
C ASP A 281 37.10 -30.85 -12.35
N ASP A 282 35.90 -31.03 -11.79
CA ASP A 282 34.65 -31.14 -12.55
C ASP A 282 33.49 -30.37 -11.91
N ARG A 283 32.43 -30.17 -12.71
CA ARG A 283 31.16 -29.53 -12.30
C ARG A 283 30.04 -30.56 -12.44
N PHE A 284 29.79 -31.34 -11.40
CA PHE A 284 28.68 -32.29 -11.38
C PHE A 284 27.44 -31.68 -10.74
N ASP A 285 27.62 -30.94 -9.66
CA ASP A 285 26.53 -30.19 -9.04
C ASP A 285 26.19 -28.96 -9.88
N MET A 286 24.92 -28.86 -10.25
CA MET A 286 24.41 -27.75 -11.06
C MET A 286 23.10 -27.25 -10.47
N GLN A 287 22.79 -25.99 -10.76
CA GLN A 287 21.44 -25.48 -10.86
C GLN A 287 21.22 -25.08 -12.34
N LEU A 288 20.17 -25.58 -12.99
CA LEU A 288 19.71 -25.15 -14.31
C LEU A 288 18.29 -24.63 -14.14
N MET A 289 17.90 -23.60 -14.89
CA MET A 289 16.67 -22.88 -14.57
C MET A 289 15.85 -22.54 -15.79
N SER A 290 14.53 -22.56 -15.68
CA SER A 290 13.67 -22.08 -16.76
C SER A 290 13.85 -20.58 -16.98
N LEU A 291 13.56 -20.11 -18.19
CA LEU A 291 13.59 -18.68 -18.53
C LEU A 291 12.70 -17.82 -17.61
N ALA A 292 11.64 -18.40 -17.04
CA ALA A 292 10.77 -17.70 -16.10
C ALA A 292 11.52 -17.28 -14.83
N LEU A 293 12.53 -18.05 -14.40
CA LEU A 293 13.42 -17.68 -13.29
C LEU A 293 14.57 -16.76 -13.71
N LEU A 294 14.70 -16.36 -14.97
CA LEU A 294 15.83 -15.60 -15.50
C LEU A 294 15.40 -14.31 -16.23
N ASN A 295 14.14 -13.92 -16.11
CA ASN A 295 13.56 -12.79 -16.85
C ASN A 295 13.63 -11.44 -16.11
N GLY A 296 14.09 -11.42 -14.85
CA GLY A 296 14.13 -10.23 -14.01
C GLY A 296 12.80 -9.84 -13.35
N GLU A 297 11.76 -10.66 -13.46
CA GLU A 297 10.41 -10.41 -12.90
C GLU A 297 9.92 -11.56 -12.00
N GLY A 298 9.12 -11.24 -10.99
CA GLY A 298 8.66 -12.14 -9.94
C GLY A 298 9.80 -12.85 -9.21
N PHE A 299 9.77 -14.18 -9.26
CA PHE A 299 10.94 -14.96 -8.86
C PHE A 299 11.94 -14.94 -10.00
N SER A 300 13.09 -14.30 -9.78
CA SER A 300 14.16 -14.34 -10.77
C SER A 300 15.53 -14.32 -10.11
N VAL A 301 16.47 -15.11 -10.64
CA VAL A 301 17.84 -15.14 -10.14
C VAL A 301 18.48 -13.78 -10.29
N VAL A 302 19.12 -13.34 -9.21
CA VAL A 302 19.94 -12.15 -9.22
C VAL A 302 21.21 -12.46 -9.99
N GLU A 303 21.51 -11.64 -11.00
CA GLU A 303 22.72 -11.73 -11.80
C GLU A 303 23.98 -11.82 -10.92
N ASP A 304 24.98 -12.58 -11.37
CA ASP A 304 26.24 -12.84 -10.68
C ASP A 304 26.16 -13.58 -9.32
N THR A 305 24.98 -14.00 -8.87
CA THR A 305 24.84 -14.75 -7.60
C THR A 305 24.99 -16.25 -7.76
N TYR A 306 24.96 -16.80 -8.98
CA TYR A 306 25.25 -18.21 -9.18
C TYR A 306 26.71 -18.53 -8.85
N ARG A 307 26.94 -19.41 -7.87
CA ARG A 307 28.31 -19.80 -7.49
C ARG A 307 28.41 -21.21 -6.90
N ALA A 308 29.55 -21.83 -7.14
CA ALA A 308 30.03 -22.97 -6.36
C ALA A 308 30.55 -22.43 -5.02
N PHE A 309 29.85 -22.75 -3.93
CA PHE A 309 30.04 -22.12 -2.63
C PHE A 309 31.41 -22.47 -2.03
N GLY A 310 32.19 -21.45 -1.66
CA GLY A 310 33.55 -21.60 -1.13
C GLY A 310 34.65 -21.84 -2.16
N ASN A 311 34.31 -22.04 -3.44
CA ASN A 311 35.31 -22.20 -4.50
C ASN A 311 35.81 -20.84 -4.99
N ASP A 312 37.12 -20.62 -4.88
CA ASP A 312 37.78 -19.39 -5.33
C ASP A 312 38.41 -19.49 -6.72
N GLY A 313 38.35 -20.68 -7.34
CA GLY A 313 38.89 -20.98 -8.66
C GLY A 313 40.41 -21.20 -8.71
N ASN A 314 41.11 -21.27 -7.58
CA ASN A 314 42.57 -21.41 -7.54
C ASN A 314 43.07 -22.84 -7.26
N HIS A 315 42.16 -23.78 -6.97
CA HIS A 315 42.49 -25.12 -6.47
C HIS A 315 42.24 -26.24 -7.49
N TYR A 316 42.41 -25.95 -8.80
CA TYR A 316 42.20 -26.93 -9.86
C TYR A 316 43.09 -28.17 -9.70
N ASN A 317 42.50 -29.37 -9.72
CA ASN A 317 43.15 -30.65 -9.41
C ASN A 317 43.88 -30.68 -8.05
N ASP A 318 43.37 -29.91 -7.08
CA ASP A 318 43.91 -29.85 -5.73
C ASP A 318 42.78 -29.86 -4.68
N SER A 319 43.15 -29.98 -3.41
CA SER A 319 42.21 -29.82 -2.30
C SER A 319 41.82 -28.33 -2.16
N ILE A 320 40.55 -28.06 -1.87
CA ILE A 320 40.01 -26.69 -1.77
C ILE A 320 40.65 -25.85 -0.66
N ASN A 321 41.29 -26.53 0.30
CA ASN A 321 42.01 -25.96 1.44
C ASN A 321 43.54 -26.13 1.34
N ASP A 322 44.10 -26.51 0.19
CA ASP A 322 45.56 -26.51 0.02
C ASP A 322 46.08 -25.07 -0.14
N GLY A 323 46.73 -24.55 0.90
CA GLY A 323 47.18 -23.17 0.93
C GLY A 323 46.09 -22.22 1.41
N ASN A 324 45.91 -21.08 0.72
CA ASN A 324 44.89 -20.10 1.08
C ASN A 324 43.75 -20.14 0.07
N ASN A 325 42.53 -20.24 0.58
CA ASN A 325 41.33 -19.97 -0.17
C ASN A 325 41.00 -18.46 -0.11
N SER A 326 40.54 -17.91 -1.23
CA SER A 326 40.24 -16.49 -1.38
C SER A 326 38.77 -16.20 -1.72
N TYR A 327 37.87 -17.13 -1.39
CA TYR A 327 36.43 -16.98 -1.62
C TYR A 327 35.90 -15.67 -1.04
N TYR A 328 36.29 -15.28 0.17
CA TYR A 328 36.15 -13.92 0.70
C TYR A 328 37.48 -13.18 0.58
N PRO A 329 37.74 -12.45 -0.52
CA PRO A 329 39.08 -11.90 -0.80
C PRO A 329 39.54 -10.86 0.23
N THR A 330 38.60 -10.22 0.93
CA THR A 330 38.87 -9.28 2.02
C THR A 330 38.97 -9.94 3.39
N ASN A 331 38.70 -11.24 3.50
CA ASN A 331 38.72 -12.02 4.74
C ASN A 331 39.21 -13.46 4.49
N ILE A 332 40.52 -13.61 4.26
CA ILE A 332 41.17 -14.90 4.03
C ILE A 332 40.94 -15.90 5.18
N PRO A 333 41.00 -15.52 6.48
CA PRO A 333 40.66 -16.46 7.56
C PRO A 333 39.26 -17.05 7.45
N ARG A 334 38.24 -16.24 7.10
CA ARG A 334 36.88 -16.74 6.86
C ARG A 334 36.84 -17.72 5.67
N SER A 335 37.57 -17.41 4.61
CA SER A 335 37.67 -18.27 3.42
C SER A 335 38.31 -19.62 3.74
N ASN A 336 39.42 -19.61 4.49
CA ASN A 336 40.12 -20.84 4.87
C ASN A 336 39.26 -21.71 5.80
N ASN A 337 38.58 -21.10 6.78
CA ASN A 337 37.65 -21.86 7.65
C ASN A 337 36.54 -22.54 6.84
N LEU A 338 35.95 -21.84 5.87
CA LEU A 338 34.95 -22.43 4.98
C LEU A 338 35.55 -23.56 4.12
N ALA A 339 36.75 -23.37 3.58
CA ALA A 339 37.44 -24.38 2.79
C ALA A 339 37.74 -25.65 3.62
N ASP A 340 38.17 -25.51 4.88
CA ASP A 340 38.38 -26.63 5.79
C ASP A 340 37.08 -27.36 6.10
N ALA A 341 35.99 -26.64 6.36
CA ALA A 341 34.68 -27.24 6.58
C ALA A 341 34.18 -27.99 5.34
N LEU A 342 34.29 -27.39 4.15
CA LEU A 342 33.92 -28.04 2.88
C LEU A 342 34.75 -29.30 2.61
N PHE A 343 36.04 -29.28 2.95
CA PHE A 343 36.93 -30.42 2.82
C PHE A 343 36.50 -31.61 3.70
N GLU A 344 36.10 -31.36 4.95
CA GLU A 344 35.73 -32.43 5.90
C GLU A 344 34.26 -32.88 5.79
N ALA A 345 33.39 -32.05 5.21
CA ALA A 345 31.94 -32.27 5.22
C ALA A 345 31.42 -33.23 4.13
N SER A 346 31.90 -33.11 2.89
CA SER A 346 31.42 -33.89 1.75
C SER A 346 32.50 -34.01 0.66
N ASP A 347 32.30 -34.89 -0.32
CA ASP A 347 33.09 -34.96 -1.55
C ASP A 347 32.52 -34.09 -2.69
N HIS A 348 31.51 -33.28 -2.38
CA HIS A 348 30.97 -32.22 -3.23
C HIS A 348 30.90 -30.90 -2.44
N ILE A 349 30.92 -29.76 -3.14
CA ILE A 349 30.61 -28.46 -2.53
C ILE A 349 29.23 -27.95 -2.95
N PRO A 350 28.54 -27.17 -2.10
CA PRO A 350 27.22 -26.66 -2.43
C PRO A 350 27.22 -25.73 -3.64
N VAL A 351 26.11 -25.69 -4.37
CA VAL A 351 25.81 -24.65 -5.37
C VAL A 351 24.72 -23.76 -4.84
N ILE A 352 24.94 -22.45 -4.89
CA ILE A 352 24.00 -21.46 -4.36
C ILE A 352 23.69 -20.37 -5.39
N THR A 353 22.45 -19.90 -5.36
CA THR A 353 21.94 -18.75 -6.13
C THR A 353 21.00 -17.94 -5.23
N ASP A 354 20.96 -16.64 -5.45
CA ASP A 354 20.09 -15.72 -4.72
C ASP A 354 19.05 -15.13 -5.68
N TRP A 355 17.78 -15.08 -5.29
CA TRP A 355 16.68 -14.69 -6.17
C TRP A 355 15.93 -13.48 -5.64
N ARG A 356 15.52 -12.64 -6.59
CA ARG A 356 14.46 -11.66 -6.43
C ARG A 356 13.16 -12.36 -6.04
N MET A 357 12.27 -11.60 -5.42
CA MET A 357 10.96 -12.11 -5.03
C MET A 357 9.81 -11.17 -5.43
N PRO A 358 8.62 -11.74 -5.67
CA PRO A 358 7.42 -10.95 -5.87
C PRO A 358 7.06 -10.09 -4.64
N GLY A 359 6.48 -8.93 -4.91
CA GLY A 359 5.94 -8.04 -3.87
C GLY A 359 4.83 -8.68 -3.03
N ARG A 360 4.45 -7.99 -1.96
CA ARG A 360 3.32 -8.30 -1.07
C ARG A 360 2.41 -7.09 -0.99
N MET A 361 1.21 -7.20 -1.55
CA MET A 361 0.24 -6.13 -1.52
C MET A 361 -0.42 -6.02 -0.15
N SER A 362 -0.37 -4.82 0.44
CA SER A 362 -1.09 -4.47 1.66
C SER A 362 -2.04 -3.33 1.35
N CYS A 363 -3.32 -3.55 1.61
CA CYS A 363 -4.35 -2.56 1.38
C CYS A 363 -5.09 -2.24 2.69
N VAL A 364 -5.43 -0.98 2.89
CA VAL A 364 -6.19 -0.50 4.06
C VAL A 364 -7.34 0.36 3.57
N LEU A 365 -8.55 0.05 4.05
CA LEU A 365 -9.77 0.81 3.81
C LEU A 365 -10.51 0.92 5.14
N ASP A 366 -11.03 2.11 5.46
CA ASP A 366 -11.85 2.31 6.66
C ASP A 366 -13.15 1.48 6.56
N GLY A 367 -13.43 0.68 7.60
CA GLY A 367 -14.57 -0.25 7.60
C GLY A 367 -15.94 0.40 7.85
N ASP A 368 -15.95 1.62 8.40
CA ASP A 368 -17.16 2.40 8.67
C ASP A 368 -16.87 3.89 8.49
N LEU A 369 -17.62 4.52 7.60
CA LEU A 369 -17.51 5.95 7.27
C LEU A 369 -18.43 6.83 8.11
N GLY A 370 -19.33 6.25 8.91
CA GLY A 370 -20.39 7.00 9.58
C GLY A 370 -21.35 7.60 8.56
N ARG A 371 -21.66 8.90 8.67
CA ARG A 371 -22.53 9.60 7.71
C ARG A 371 -21.73 10.07 6.52
N VAL A 372 -22.27 9.89 5.31
CA VAL A 372 -21.62 10.25 4.05
C VAL A 372 -22.61 10.91 3.11
N VAL A 373 -22.23 12.03 2.49
CA VAL A 373 -23.04 12.67 1.44
C VAL A 373 -22.93 11.87 0.14
N SER A 374 -24.09 11.51 -0.43
CA SER A 374 -24.14 10.75 -1.68
C SER A 374 -23.95 11.64 -2.91
N GLY A 375 -23.11 11.20 -3.85
CA GLY A 375 -22.86 11.91 -5.11
C GLY A 375 -21.94 13.11 -5.03
N GLY A 376 -21.31 13.34 -3.87
CA GLY A 376 -20.38 14.44 -3.67
C GLY A 376 -18.92 14.07 -3.90
N SER A 377 -18.01 14.73 -3.17
CA SER A 377 -16.57 14.56 -3.33
C SER A 377 -16.05 13.20 -2.84
N ALA A 378 -14.73 12.99 -2.82
CA ALA A 378 -14.14 11.74 -2.33
C ALA A 378 -14.55 11.50 -0.86
N SER A 379 -15.14 10.34 -0.61
CA SER A 379 -15.65 9.95 0.72
C SER A 379 -14.65 9.08 1.50
N ILE A 380 -13.74 8.41 0.80
CA ILE A 380 -12.77 7.51 1.41
C ILE A 380 -11.52 7.39 0.55
N ASN A 381 -10.36 7.20 1.17
CA ASN A 381 -9.13 6.83 0.47
C ASN A 381 -8.81 5.37 0.77
N LEU A 382 -8.65 4.57 -0.28
CA LEU A 382 -7.96 3.29 -0.21
C LEU A 382 -6.46 3.56 -0.12
N LEU A 383 -5.80 3.01 0.90
CA LEU A 383 -4.34 3.08 1.03
C LEU A 383 -3.71 1.77 0.56
N ILE A 384 -2.71 1.84 -0.31
CA ILE A 384 -2.04 0.66 -0.89
C ILE A 384 -0.54 0.82 -0.72
N ALA A 385 0.12 -0.25 -0.29
CA ALA A 385 1.58 -0.31 -0.17
C ALA A 385 2.13 -1.69 -0.54
N GLU A 386 3.38 -1.69 -0.99
CA GLU A 386 4.24 -2.86 -1.01
C GLU A 386 4.78 -3.09 0.41
N SER A 387 4.57 -4.29 0.94
CA SER A 387 4.80 -4.64 2.34
C SER A 387 5.76 -5.80 2.54
N ARG A 388 6.49 -6.20 1.49
CA ARG A 388 7.46 -7.28 1.59
C ARG A 388 8.69 -6.78 2.32
N GLU A 389 8.94 -7.36 3.48
CA GLU A 389 10.20 -7.17 4.18
C GLU A 389 11.30 -7.94 3.44
N ALA A 390 12.38 -7.24 3.09
CA ALA A 390 13.55 -7.85 2.48
C ALA A 390 14.82 -7.47 3.23
N VAL A 391 15.88 -8.26 3.04
CA VAL A 391 17.21 -7.82 3.51
C VAL A 391 17.71 -6.66 2.63
N GLU A 392 17.48 -6.76 1.32
CA GLU A 392 17.87 -5.76 0.33
C GLU A 392 16.68 -5.44 -0.58
N ASP A 393 16.15 -4.23 -0.43
CA ASP A 393 14.90 -3.84 -1.05
C ASP A 393 14.94 -3.92 -2.58
N SER A 394 16.08 -3.64 -3.22
CA SER A 394 16.24 -3.67 -4.68
C SER A 394 15.94 -5.02 -5.34
N TYR A 395 15.79 -6.10 -4.54
CA TYR A 395 15.46 -7.44 -4.99
C TYR A 395 14.02 -7.88 -4.70
N VAL A 396 13.16 -6.97 -4.22
CA VAL A 396 11.71 -7.18 -4.30
C VAL A 396 11.20 -6.40 -5.50
N ASP A 397 10.37 -7.06 -6.30
CA ASP A 397 9.81 -6.46 -7.49
C ASP A 397 8.76 -5.39 -7.22
N GLU A 398 8.62 -4.51 -8.21
CA GLU A 398 7.63 -3.44 -8.18
C GLU A 398 6.21 -4.03 -8.17
N LEU A 399 5.35 -3.40 -7.38
CA LEU A 399 3.96 -3.80 -7.20
C LEU A 399 3.05 -2.87 -7.98
N GLU A 400 2.70 -3.26 -9.20
CA GLU A 400 1.68 -2.60 -9.99
C GLU A 400 0.29 -3.09 -9.60
N TYR A 401 -0.65 -2.17 -9.44
CA TYR A 401 -2.01 -2.49 -9.00
C TYR A 401 -3.10 -1.78 -9.82
N GLN A 402 -4.30 -2.32 -9.74
CA GLN A 402 -5.55 -1.69 -10.13
C GLN A 402 -6.58 -1.83 -9.00
N ALA A 403 -7.32 -0.76 -8.72
CA ALA A 403 -8.38 -0.71 -7.72
C ALA A 403 -9.67 -0.19 -8.35
N THR A 404 -10.80 -0.83 -8.03
CA THR A 404 -12.10 -0.54 -8.63
C THR A 404 -13.21 -0.63 -7.57
N GLY A 405 -14.06 0.39 -7.53
CA GLY A 405 -15.25 0.40 -6.67
C GLY A 405 -16.39 -0.46 -7.24
N ASP A 406 -17.28 -0.92 -6.38
CA ASP A 406 -18.41 -1.78 -6.74
C ASP A 406 -19.61 -1.05 -7.39
N GLY A 407 -19.52 0.26 -7.57
CA GLY A 407 -20.59 1.11 -8.09
C GLY A 407 -21.47 1.73 -7.01
N ILE A 408 -21.41 1.25 -5.76
CA ILE A 408 -21.87 2.03 -4.58
C ILE A 408 -20.74 2.97 -4.19
N LEU A 409 -19.52 2.47 -4.09
CA LEU A 409 -18.33 3.31 -4.22
C LEU A 409 -17.97 3.44 -5.70
N VAL A 410 -17.85 4.69 -6.15
CA VAL A 410 -17.48 5.07 -7.51
C VAL A 410 -16.06 5.60 -7.48
N GLY A 411 -15.21 5.02 -8.32
CA GLY A 411 -13.81 5.37 -8.44
C GLY A 411 -13.03 4.22 -9.03
N GLU A 412 -11.90 4.56 -9.61
CA GLU A 412 -10.88 3.61 -10.05
C GLU A 412 -9.51 4.25 -9.82
N GLY A 413 -8.50 3.42 -9.62
CA GLY A 413 -7.11 3.85 -9.51
C GLY A 413 -6.17 2.77 -9.96
N SER A 414 -5.01 3.17 -10.45
CA SER A 414 -3.92 2.26 -10.76
C SER A 414 -2.60 2.98 -10.57
N GLY A 415 -1.55 2.21 -10.31
CA GLY A 415 -0.23 2.76 -10.07
C GLY A 415 0.77 1.71 -9.62
N VAL A 416 1.95 2.19 -9.24
CA VAL A 416 2.98 1.39 -8.58
C VAL A 416 2.90 1.71 -7.08
N ALA A 417 2.57 0.71 -6.27
CA ALA A 417 2.47 0.88 -4.83
C ALA A 417 3.86 1.20 -4.23
N PRO A 418 4.00 2.28 -3.45
CA PRO A 418 5.25 2.56 -2.75
C PRO A 418 5.45 1.54 -1.62
N ARG A 419 6.69 1.42 -1.15
CA ARG A 419 6.99 0.58 0.03
C ARG A 419 6.52 1.24 1.31
N LEU A 420 6.15 0.39 2.27
CA LEU A 420 5.97 0.81 3.65
C LEU A 420 7.21 1.59 4.17
N PRO A 421 6.98 2.64 4.99
CA PRO A 421 5.71 3.08 5.56
C PRO A 421 4.89 4.03 4.66
N SER A 422 5.28 4.22 3.40
CA SER A 422 4.56 5.08 2.46
C SER A 422 3.37 4.34 1.85
N PHE A 423 2.35 5.09 1.44
CA PHE A 423 1.16 4.57 0.80
C PHE A 423 0.82 5.39 -0.43
N ASP A 424 0.29 4.73 -1.45
CA ASP A 424 -0.52 5.39 -2.47
C ASP A 424 -1.96 5.51 -1.96
N ALA A 425 -2.62 6.62 -2.27
CA ALA A 425 -3.96 6.93 -1.79
C ALA A 425 -4.92 7.08 -2.97
N VAL A 426 -5.81 6.10 -3.15
CA VAL A 426 -6.80 6.10 -4.22
C VAL A 426 -8.15 6.59 -3.67
N PRO A 427 -8.66 7.76 -4.11
CA PRO A 427 -9.92 8.28 -3.64
C PRO A 427 -11.12 7.55 -4.28
N PHE A 428 -12.15 7.29 -3.48
CA PHE A 428 -13.45 6.80 -3.91
C PHE A 428 -14.56 7.68 -3.35
N SER A 429 -15.64 7.86 -4.12
CA SER A 429 -16.83 8.63 -3.74
C SER A 429 -18.04 7.72 -3.60
N LEU A 430 -18.96 8.06 -2.72
CA LEU A 430 -20.26 7.40 -2.68
C LEU A 430 -21.12 7.81 -3.89
N ALA A 431 -21.73 6.84 -4.57
CA ALA A 431 -22.61 7.07 -5.72
C ALA A 431 -23.77 8.03 -5.37
N ALA A 432 -24.18 8.84 -6.34
CA ALA A 432 -25.32 9.74 -6.18
C ALA A 432 -26.64 8.97 -6.01
N GLY A 433 -27.53 9.51 -5.18
CA GLY A 433 -28.89 8.97 -4.99
C GLY A 433 -29.00 7.78 -4.04
N ILE A 434 -27.93 7.47 -3.30
CA ILE A 434 -27.96 6.50 -2.20
C ILE A 434 -28.43 7.21 -0.93
N GLU A 435 -29.33 6.56 -0.17
CA GLU A 435 -29.86 7.05 1.09
C GLU A 435 -30.03 5.90 2.09
N GLY A 436 -29.71 6.14 3.37
CA GLY A 436 -29.77 5.14 4.43
C GLY A 436 -28.53 4.26 4.52
N ASP A 437 -28.65 3.12 5.21
CA ASP A 437 -27.51 2.21 5.41
C ASP A 437 -26.99 1.66 4.07
N PHE A 438 -25.67 1.69 3.89
CA PHE A 438 -25.01 1.08 2.74
C PHE A 438 -23.87 0.15 3.17
N PHE A 439 -23.59 -0.81 2.30
CA PHE A 439 -22.41 -1.67 2.35
C PHE A 439 -21.77 -1.60 0.98
N ALA A 440 -20.49 -1.29 0.93
CA ALA A 440 -19.76 -1.13 -0.32
C ALA A 440 -18.42 -1.87 -0.25
N GLN A 441 -17.84 -2.11 -1.42
CA GLN A 441 -16.59 -2.81 -1.59
C GLN A 441 -15.68 -2.10 -2.58
N VAL A 442 -14.37 -2.15 -2.29
CA VAL A 442 -13.32 -1.88 -3.27
C VAL A 442 -12.57 -3.18 -3.54
N THR A 443 -12.44 -3.53 -4.81
CA THR A 443 -11.61 -4.65 -5.28
C THR A 443 -10.25 -4.10 -5.70
N VAL A 444 -9.17 -4.74 -5.25
CA VAL A 444 -7.79 -4.41 -5.61
C VAL A 444 -7.11 -5.64 -6.17
N GLU A 445 -6.54 -5.50 -7.36
CA GLU A 445 -5.84 -6.56 -8.08
C GLU A 445 -4.42 -6.11 -8.42
N SER A 446 -3.45 -7.00 -8.29
CA SER A 446 -2.08 -6.82 -8.73
C SER A 446 -1.97 -7.14 -10.21
N ASN A 447 -1.34 -6.25 -10.96
CA ASN A 447 -0.91 -6.52 -12.33
C ASN A 447 0.45 -7.23 -12.34
N SER A 448 1.26 -7.05 -11.29
CA SER A 448 2.53 -7.77 -11.11
C SER A 448 2.29 -9.26 -10.81
N PRO A 449 3.06 -10.17 -11.44
CA PRO A 449 2.89 -11.61 -11.26
C PRO A 449 3.44 -12.09 -9.89
N GLY A 450 2.80 -13.08 -9.29
CA GLY A 450 3.32 -13.80 -8.12
C GLY A 450 3.16 -13.09 -6.78
N VAL A 451 2.52 -11.92 -6.77
CA VAL A 451 2.37 -11.08 -5.59
C VAL A 451 1.56 -11.77 -4.49
N SER A 452 2.09 -11.75 -3.27
CA SER A 452 1.34 -12.20 -2.10
C SER A 452 0.19 -11.24 -1.80
N TYR A 453 -1.00 -11.79 -1.58
CA TYR A 453 -2.23 -11.02 -1.42
C TYR A 453 -2.52 -10.11 -2.61
N GLY A 454 -2.10 -10.50 -3.82
CA GLY A 454 -2.31 -9.77 -5.08
C GLY A 454 -3.77 -9.62 -5.52
N PHE A 455 -4.73 -10.15 -4.77
CA PHE A 455 -6.16 -9.89 -4.95
C PHE A 455 -6.79 -9.68 -3.57
N GLN A 456 -7.44 -8.54 -3.37
CA GLN A 456 -8.10 -8.19 -2.11
C GLN A 456 -9.45 -7.52 -2.37
N GLN A 457 -10.42 -7.86 -1.52
CA GLN A 457 -11.73 -7.22 -1.48
C GLN A 457 -11.91 -6.60 -0.10
N LEU A 458 -12.01 -5.28 -0.05
CA LEU A 458 -12.09 -4.51 1.18
C LEU A 458 -13.49 -3.92 1.29
N ASN A 459 -14.14 -4.16 2.42
CA ASN A 459 -15.51 -3.72 2.63
C ASN A 459 -15.54 -2.47 3.52
N THR A 460 -16.49 -1.60 3.24
CA THR A 460 -16.84 -0.47 4.09
C THR A 460 -18.35 -0.36 4.23
N SER A 461 -18.81 0.43 5.19
CA SER A 461 -20.22 0.68 5.45
C SER A 461 -20.43 2.09 5.98
N GLY A 462 -21.69 2.52 6.04
CA GLY A 462 -22.06 3.79 6.62
C GLY A 462 -23.54 4.10 6.38
N ILE A 463 -23.89 5.37 6.59
CA ILE A 463 -25.23 5.92 6.38
C ILE A 463 -25.12 7.02 5.32
N ALA A 464 -25.69 6.76 4.16
CA ALA A 464 -25.78 7.70 3.07
C ALA A 464 -26.87 8.74 3.33
N ILE A 465 -26.57 10.00 3.05
CA ILE A 465 -27.52 11.11 3.11
C ILE A 465 -27.49 11.89 1.80
N ARG A 466 -28.60 12.56 1.48
CA ARG A 466 -28.68 13.45 0.33
C ARG A 466 -27.83 14.71 0.55
N PRO A 467 -27.29 15.31 -0.51
CA PRO A 467 -26.67 16.63 -0.42
C PRO A 467 -27.65 17.70 0.09
N ALA A 468 -27.10 18.74 0.70
CA ALA A 468 -27.76 19.97 1.03
C ALA A 468 -28.27 20.65 -0.26
N ARG A 469 -29.34 21.43 -0.12
CA ARG A 469 -29.99 22.12 -1.24
C ARG A 469 -30.27 23.56 -0.84
N PRO A 470 -29.28 24.47 -0.94
CA PRO A 470 -29.50 25.87 -0.59
C PRO A 470 -30.62 26.45 -1.45
N SER A 471 -31.52 27.22 -0.84
CA SER A 471 -32.57 27.89 -1.58
C SER A 471 -33.06 29.17 -0.90
N TRP A 472 -33.39 30.17 -1.71
CA TRP A 472 -34.05 31.40 -1.29
C TRP A 472 -35.55 31.25 -0.99
N SER A 473 -36.10 30.03 -1.04
CA SER A 473 -37.50 29.74 -0.74
C SER A 473 -37.66 28.42 0.01
N ASP A 474 -38.63 28.36 0.94
CA ASP A 474 -39.02 27.13 1.64
C ASP A 474 -39.96 26.23 0.81
N VAL A 475 -40.66 26.80 -0.18
CA VAL A 475 -41.69 26.10 -0.96
C VAL A 475 -41.21 25.63 -2.32
N LYS A 476 -40.15 26.24 -2.86
CA LYS A 476 -39.57 25.89 -4.17
C LYS A 476 -38.06 25.95 -4.11
N ASP A 477 -37.44 25.12 -4.93
CA ASP A 477 -36.00 25.21 -5.16
C ASP A 477 -35.68 26.43 -6.04
N VAL A 478 -35.27 27.51 -5.37
CA VAL A 478 -34.89 28.81 -5.94
C VAL A 478 -33.41 29.08 -5.65
N GLN A 479 -32.60 29.13 -6.71
CA GLN A 479 -31.14 29.35 -6.65
C GLN A 479 -30.74 30.81 -6.85
N GLU A 480 -31.66 31.64 -7.34
CA GLU A 480 -31.45 33.06 -7.63
C GLU A 480 -32.56 33.89 -6.96
N ALA A 481 -32.21 34.96 -6.26
CA ALA A 481 -33.17 35.87 -5.65
C ALA A 481 -32.83 37.33 -5.92
N VAL A 482 -33.88 38.17 -5.94
CA VAL A 482 -33.76 39.63 -5.95
C VAL A 482 -34.51 40.15 -4.73
N VAL A 483 -33.84 40.95 -3.90
CA VAL A 483 -34.43 41.60 -2.73
C VAL A 483 -34.26 43.09 -2.90
N SER A 484 -35.37 43.81 -2.74
CA SER A 484 -35.38 45.27 -2.86
C SER A 484 -35.84 45.89 -1.55
N ASP A 485 -35.21 47.00 -1.16
CA ASP A 485 -35.59 47.80 0.00
C ASP A 485 -35.44 49.30 -0.31
N THR A 486 -36.04 50.16 0.50
CA THR A 486 -35.97 51.61 0.31
C THR A 486 -35.56 52.31 1.60
N THR A 487 -34.79 53.38 1.48
CA THR A 487 -34.34 54.15 2.66
C THR A 487 -34.11 55.62 2.33
N SER A 488 -34.14 56.47 3.36
CA SER A 488 -33.68 57.85 3.26
C SER A 488 -32.15 57.91 3.39
N PRO A 489 -31.49 58.89 2.74
CA PRO A 489 -30.07 59.16 2.96
C PRO A 489 -29.74 59.39 4.45
N ASP A 490 -28.49 59.09 4.84
CA ASP A 490 -27.92 59.45 6.15
C ASP A 490 -28.69 58.91 7.38
N THR A 491 -29.28 57.71 7.25
CA THR A 491 -29.97 57.00 8.34
C THR A 491 -29.07 55.99 9.06
N GLY A 492 -27.78 55.93 8.71
CA GLY A 492 -26.84 54.91 9.17
C GLY A 492 -26.91 53.63 8.32
N VAL A 493 -26.95 52.47 8.98
CA VAL A 493 -26.98 51.17 8.29
C VAL A 493 -28.42 50.70 8.10
N LEU A 494 -28.83 50.50 6.85
CA LEU A 494 -30.01 49.73 6.50
C LEU A 494 -29.66 48.23 6.59
N PHE A 495 -30.40 47.46 7.39
CA PHE A 495 -30.23 46.01 7.47
C PHE A 495 -31.27 45.28 6.63
N ILE A 496 -30.80 44.36 5.79
CA ILE A 496 -31.62 43.57 4.86
C ILE A 496 -31.42 42.10 5.23
N ASP A 497 -32.47 41.49 5.79
CA ASP A 497 -32.47 40.09 6.19
C ASP A 497 -33.03 39.21 5.07
N VAL A 498 -32.20 38.33 4.53
CA VAL A 498 -32.59 37.40 3.46
C VAL A 498 -32.58 35.98 4.00
N PRO A 499 -33.73 35.28 4.05
CA PRO A 499 -33.79 33.90 4.50
C PRO A 499 -33.21 32.95 3.45
N ILE A 500 -32.30 32.09 3.88
CA ILE A 500 -31.83 30.94 3.10
C ILE A 500 -32.26 29.65 3.79
N HIS A 501 -32.70 28.69 2.98
CA HIS A 501 -33.29 27.43 3.40
C HIS A 501 -32.47 26.25 2.88
N ASN A 502 -32.48 25.15 3.62
CA ASN A 502 -32.08 23.85 3.09
C ASN A 502 -33.34 23.17 2.52
N PHE A 503 -33.57 23.35 1.23
CA PHE A 503 -34.83 22.98 0.59
C PHE A 503 -35.09 21.46 0.69
N GLY A 504 -36.30 21.10 1.12
CA GLY A 504 -36.71 19.71 1.28
C GLY A 504 -36.10 18.99 2.49
N TRP A 505 -35.54 19.72 3.45
CA TRP A 505 -34.89 19.16 4.64
C TRP A 505 -35.70 18.06 5.35
N ASP A 506 -35.03 16.93 5.58
CA ASP A 506 -35.37 15.95 6.60
C ASP A 506 -34.07 15.41 7.24
N SER A 507 -34.17 14.41 8.11
CA SER A 507 -33.00 13.83 8.80
C SER A 507 -32.05 13.00 7.90
N ALA A 508 -32.43 12.74 6.65
CA ALA A 508 -31.63 12.02 5.65
C ALA A 508 -30.98 12.98 4.63
N GLN A 509 -30.90 14.27 4.96
CA GLN A 509 -30.23 15.30 4.17
C GLN A 509 -29.08 15.91 4.98
N SER A 510 -28.01 16.27 4.28
CA SER A 510 -26.88 17.00 4.83
C SER A 510 -27.29 18.41 5.25
N ALA A 511 -26.85 18.85 6.44
CA ALA A 511 -27.07 20.23 6.86
C ALA A 511 -26.34 21.17 5.89
N LEU A 512 -26.89 22.36 5.70
CA LEU A 512 -26.31 23.33 4.79
C LEU A 512 -25.42 24.28 5.58
N ASP A 513 -24.13 24.29 5.30
CA ASP A 513 -23.18 25.13 6.01
C ASP A 513 -22.93 26.40 5.20
N MET A 514 -23.12 27.57 5.83
CA MET A 514 -22.97 28.87 5.16
C MET A 514 -21.53 29.35 5.23
N ASP A 515 -20.79 29.27 4.12
CA ASP A 515 -19.34 29.50 4.13
C ASP A 515 -18.97 30.97 3.91
N SER A 516 -19.41 31.53 2.79
CA SER A 516 -18.92 32.84 2.36
C SER A 516 -19.86 33.56 1.41
N VAL A 517 -19.74 34.89 1.38
CA VAL A 517 -20.37 35.73 0.37
C VAL A 517 -19.30 36.51 -0.37
N SER A 518 -19.42 36.56 -1.70
CA SER A 518 -18.55 37.34 -2.57
C SER A 518 -19.39 38.29 -3.44
N GLY A 519 -18.77 39.35 -3.97
CA GLY A 519 -19.44 40.36 -4.78
C GLY A 519 -19.88 41.62 -4.02
N LEU A 520 -19.65 41.68 -2.70
CA LEU A 520 -19.97 42.86 -1.88
C LEU A 520 -19.18 44.10 -2.33
N ASP A 521 -19.88 45.17 -2.70
CA ASP A 521 -19.34 46.46 -3.16
C ASP A 521 -20.34 47.61 -2.87
N SER A 522 -20.05 48.84 -3.31
CA SER A 522 -21.03 49.97 -3.33
C SER A 522 -21.76 50.23 -2.01
N GLY A 523 -21.08 50.07 -0.88
CA GLY A 523 -21.64 50.30 0.45
C GLY A 523 -22.38 49.10 1.06
N PHE A 524 -22.49 47.98 0.35
CA PHE A 524 -23.01 46.71 0.87
C PHE A 524 -21.94 45.92 1.61
N PHE A 525 -22.32 45.29 2.71
CA PHE A 525 -21.51 44.35 3.48
C PHE A 525 -22.38 43.25 4.10
N ILE A 526 -21.77 42.11 4.45
CA ILE A 526 -22.44 41.10 5.27
C ILE A 526 -22.18 41.38 6.75
N TRP A 527 -23.24 41.36 7.55
CA TRP A 527 -23.18 41.62 8.99
C TRP A 527 -23.21 40.33 9.82
N ASP A 528 -24.08 39.38 9.44
CA ASP A 528 -24.28 38.13 10.20
C ASP A 528 -24.90 37.02 9.30
N GLY A 529 -24.84 35.78 9.78
CA GLY A 529 -25.49 34.61 9.15
C GLY A 529 -24.55 33.62 8.44
N LEU A 530 -23.24 33.84 8.48
CA LEU A 530 -22.22 32.86 8.06
C LEU A 530 -21.77 31.98 9.24
N GLY A 531 -21.23 30.80 8.94
CA GLY A 531 -20.72 29.85 9.94
C GLY A 531 -21.81 29.12 10.73
N THR A 532 -23.04 29.14 10.24
CA THR A 532 -24.21 28.48 10.85
C THR A 532 -24.74 27.37 9.95
N GLN A 533 -25.16 26.25 10.53
CA GLN A 533 -25.78 25.15 9.81
C GLN A 533 -27.29 25.38 9.65
N VAL A 534 -27.78 25.31 8.42
CA VAL A 534 -29.20 25.42 8.07
C VAL A 534 -29.81 24.03 7.93
N THR A 535 -30.81 23.77 8.77
CA THR A 535 -31.55 22.50 8.82
C THR A 535 -33.03 22.76 8.52
N SER A 536 -33.92 22.49 9.48
CA SER A 536 -35.37 22.69 9.37
C SER A 536 -35.83 24.14 9.45
N ARG A 537 -34.98 25.04 9.94
CA ARG A 537 -35.28 26.48 10.03
C ARG A 537 -34.37 27.24 9.09
N ALA A 538 -34.93 28.25 8.44
CA ALA A 538 -34.16 29.17 7.62
C ALA A 538 -33.09 29.87 8.47
N GLN A 539 -31.94 30.09 7.88
CA GLN A 539 -30.94 31.01 8.40
C GLN A 539 -31.19 32.38 7.77
N LEU A 540 -31.10 33.43 8.58
CA LEU A 540 -31.14 34.80 8.06
C LEU A 540 -29.71 35.22 7.74
N LEU A 541 -29.45 35.53 6.47
CA LEU A 541 -28.27 36.26 6.06
C LEU A 541 -28.58 37.75 6.18
N ARG A 542 -27.91 38.41 7.12
CA ARG A 542 -28.10 39.84 7.36
C ARG A 542 -27.07 40.63 6.58
N PHE A 543 -27.54 41.34 5.58
CA PHE A 543 -26.75 42.30 4.84
C PHE A 543 -26.96 43.70 5.41
N GLY A 544 -25.95 44.54 5.28
CA GLY A 544 -26.01 45.95 5.61
C GLY A 544 -25.71 46.80 4.38
N PHE A 545 -26.41 47.92 4.24
CA PHE A 545 -26.10 48.97 3.27
C PHE A 545 -25.84 50.27 4.02
N GLN A 546 -24.66 50.88 3.80
CA GLN A 546 -24.32 52.16 4.41
C GLN A 546 -25.02 53.32 3.69
N THR A 547 -25.95 53.96 4.37
CA THR A 547 -26.71 55.10 3.82
C THR A 547 -26.02 56.44 4.07
N ASP A 548 -25.05 56.49 5.00
CA ASP A 548 -24.30 57.71 5.30
C ASP A 548 -23.49 58.15 4.07
N GLY A 549 -23.84 59.32 3.52
CA GLY A 549 -23.24 59.89 2.31
C GLY A 549 -23.74 59.27 1.00
N ALA A 550 -24.77 58.43 1.03
CA ALA A 550 -25.40 57.90 -0.17
C ALA A 550 -26.25 58.98 -0.86
N VAL A 551 -26.01 59.23 -2.15
CA VAL A 551 -26.82 60.13 -2.98
C VAL A 551 -28.10 59.42 -3.40
N GLU A 552 -29.20 60.16 -3.57
CA GLU A 552 -30.45 59.60 -4.09
C GLU A 552 -30.25 58.85 -5.41
N GLY A 553 -30.85 57.67 -5.50
CA GLY A 553 -30.72 56.75 -6.62
C GLY A 553 -30.78 55.28 -6.21
N THR A 554 -30.71 54.39 -7.19
CA THR A 554 -30.71 52.95 -6.98
C THR A 554 -29.29 52.42 -6.83
N TYR A 555 -29.01 51.75 -5.72
CA TYR A 555 -27.80 50.99 -5.47
C TYR A 555 -28.13 49.52 -5.62
N ALA A 556 -27.29 48.76 -6.32
CA ALA A 556 -27.52 47.33 -6.49
C ALA A 556 -26.21 46.56 -6.47
N VAL A 557 -26.26 45.35 -5.94
CA VAL A 557 -25.13 44.43 -5.90
C VAL A 557 -25.58 43.01 -6.25
N ASP A 558 -24.80 42.31 -7.07
CA ASP A 558 -24.98 40.90 -7.39
C ASP A 558 -23.97 40.08 -6.57
N LEU A 559 -24.49 39.18 -5.73
CA LEU A 559 -23.73 38.40 -4.77
C LEU A 559 -23.72 36.93 -5.15
N ILE A 560 -22.60 36.27 -4.91
CA ILE A 560 -22.49 34.80 -4.90
C ILE A 560 -22.36 34.38 -3.45
N VAL A 561 -23.34 33.61 -2.98
CA VAL A 561 -23.39 33.03 -1.65
C VAL A 561 -22.99 31.57 -1.78
N ARG A 562 -21.80 31.25 -1.26
CA ARG A 562 -21.24 29.91 -1.21
C ARG A 562 -21.63 29.24 0.10
N SER A 563 -22.06 28.00 -0.03
CA SER A 563 -22.41 27.09 1.04
C SER A 563 -21.86 25.71 0.74
N SER A 564 -21.79 24.85 1.74
CA SER A 564 -21.42 23.46 1.57
C SER A 564 -22.40 22.53 2.29
N ASP A 565 -22.20 21.24 2.06
CA ASP A 565 -22.72 20.21 2.94
C ASP A 565 -22.11 20.30 4.35
N GLU A 566 -22.66 19.56 5.31
CA GLU A 566 -22.04 19.44 6.64
C GLU A 566 -20.63 18.81 6.52
N ASP A 567 -19.71 19.16 7.44
CA ASP A 567 -18.32 18.68 7.49
C ASP A 567 -18.20 17.14 7.70
N ILE A 568 -18.59 16.35 6.70
CA ILE A 568 -18.58 14.88 6.69
C ILE A 568 -18.05 14.37 5.33
N PRO A 569 -17.65 13.09 5.24
CA PRO A 569 -17.20 12.52 3.98
C PRO A 569 -18.18 12.73 2.82
N GLY A 570 -17.65 13.02 1.63
CA GLY A 570 -18.46 13.30 0.45
C GLY A 570 -19.03 14.71 0.36
N GLU A 571 -18.70 15.62 1.28
CA GLU A 571 -19.12 17.02 1.24
C GLU A 571 -18.98 17.65 -0.15
N SER A 572 -19.99 18.41 -0.57
CA SER A 572 -19.98 19.19 -1.81
C SER A 572 -20.20 20.68 -1.52
N ILE A 573 -19.74 21.51 -2.46
CA ILE A 573 -19.92 22.95 -2.42
C ILE A 573 -21.09 23.33 -3.35
N HIS A 574 -21.90 24.28 -2.90
CA HIS A 574 -23.08 24.81 -3.57
C HIS A 574 -23.01 26.35 -3.63
N ASP A 575 -23.25 26.93 -4.80
CA ASP A 575 -23.27 28.39 -4.98
C ASP A 575 -24.70 28.84 -5.36
N THR A 576 -25.23 29.84 -4.65
CA THR A 576 -26.49 30.54 -4.96
C THR A 576 -26.23 32.00 -5.29
N THR A 577 -27.12 32.64 -6.06
CA THR A 577 -26.98 34.06 -6.43
C THR A 577 -28.06 34.92 -5.77
N LEU A 578 -27.66 36.10 -5.31
CA LEU A 578 -28.56 37.07 -4.66
C LEU A 578 -28.27 38.46 -5.18
N ARG A 579 -29.29 39.12 -5.72
CA ARG A 579 -29.25 40.54 -6.07
C ARG A 579 -29.94 41.35 -4.98
N ILE A 580 -29.26 42.36 -4.45
CA ILE A 580 -29.84 43.30 -3.49
C ILE A 580 -29.95 44.65 -4.17
N GLU A 581 -31.12 45.27 -4.13
CA GLU A 581 -31.39 46.60 -4.67
C GLU A 581 -31.89 47.52 -3.55
N VAL A 582 -31.24 48.66 -3.34
CA VAL A 582 -31.67 49.68 -2.39
C VAL A 582 -31.96 50.96 -3.14
N GLU A 583 -33.21 51.42 -3.08
CA GLU A 583 -33.58 52.74 -3.57
C GLU A 583 -33.39 53.75 -2.43
N VAL A 584 -32.38 54.60 -2.59
CA VAL A 584 -32.12 55.72 -1.68
C VAL A 584 -32.89 56.93 -2.20
N GLY A 585 -33.84 57.43 -1.41
CA GLY A 585 -34.77 58.48 -1.83
C GLY A 585 -36.12 57.90 -2.23
N GLY A 586 -37.04 57.82 -1.26
CA GLY A 586 -38.35 57.21 -1.47
C GLY A 586 -39.27 57.12 -0.23
N GLY A 587 -38.79 57.43 0.98
CA GLY A 587 -39.66 57.77 2.10
C GLY A 587 -39.99 59.25 2.03
N GLY A 588 -41.26 59.61 1.74
CA GLY A 588 -41.70 61.01 1.66
C GLY A 588 -41.18 61.80 2.86
N ILE A 589 -40.62 62.99 2.59
CA ILE A 589 -40.07 63.82 3.67
C ILE A 589 -41.20 64.08 4.66
N PHE A 590 -40.97 63.85 5.94
CA PHE A 590 -42.01 64.08 6.95
C PHE A 590 -42.46 65.54 6.91
N GLY A 591 -43.71 65.80 6.53
CA GLY A 591 -44.24 67.15 6.30
C GLY A 591 -44.23 67.61 4.83
N ASP A 592 -43.67 66.85 3.87
CA ASP A 592 -43.81 67.07 2.43
C ASP A 592 -45.11 66.40 1.98
N ILE A 593 -46.17 67.19 2.04
CA ILE A 593 -47.56 66.75 1.86
C ILE A 593 -47.90 66.72 0.37
N ASN A 594 -47.24 67.55 -0.46
CA ASN A 594 -47.47 67.59 -1.90
C ASN A 594 -46.54 66.64 -2.70
N GLY A 595 -45.53 66.06 -2.06
CA GLY A 595 -44.58 65.12 -2.65
C GLY A 595 -43.60 65.79 -3.62
N ASP A 596 -43.29 67.07 -3.44
CA ASP A 596 -42.36 67.83 -4.29
C ASP A 596 -40.89 67.74 -3.85
N GLY A 597 -40.62 67.00 -2.77
CA GLY A 597 -39.29 66.79 -2.22
C GLY A 597 -38.81 67.92 -1.31
N LEU A 598 -39.68 68.84 -0.90
CA LEU A 598 -39.38 69.92 0.04
C LEU A 598 -40.55 70.10 1.02
N VAL A 599 -40.26 70.43 2.28
CA VAL A 599 -41.26 70.89 3.26
C VAL A 599 -41.25 72.40 3.27
N ASN A 600 -42.12 73.02 2.48
CA ASN A 600 -42.07 74.45 2.24
C ASN A 600 -43.46 75.12 2.31
N GLY A 601 -43.55 76.33 1.75
CA GLY A 601 -44.81 77.07 1.70
C GLY A 601 -45.95 76.36 0.97
N GLY A 602 -45.63 75.42 0.08
CA GLY A 602 -46.57 74.54 -0.60
C GLY A 602 -47.29 73.61 0.38
N ASP A 603 -46.55 72.92 1.24
CA ASP A 603 -47.07 71.99 2.25
C ASP A 603 -47.77 72.72 3.39
N LEU A 604 -47.21 73.86 3.80
CA LEU A 604 -47.90 74.76 4.73
C LEU A 604 -49.26 75.19 4.20
N GLY A 605 -49.36 75.45 2.90
CA GLY A 605 -50.61 75.79 2.24
C GLY A 605 -51.65 74.67 2.34
N LEU A 606 -51.22 73.41 2.34
CA LEU A 606 -52.09 72.24 2.46
C LEU A 606 -52.56 72.06 3.91
N VAL A 607 -51.67 72.14 4.89
CA VAL A 607 -52.03 72.12 6.33
C VAL A 607 -53.02 73.23 6.66
N LEU A 608 -52.75 74.47 6.22
CA LEU A 608 -53.66 75.59 6.43
C LEU A 608 -54.99 75.45 5.66
N GLY A 609 -54.96 74.82 4.47
CA GLY A 609 -56.13 74.56 3.66
C GLY A 609 -57.08 73.52 4.25
N SER A 610 -56.53 72.56 5.00
CA SER A 610 -57.26 71.44 5.61
C SER A 610 -57.51 71.62 7.11
N TRP A 611 -57.37 72.84 7.64
CA TRP A 611 -57.49 73.14 9.07
C TRP A 611 -58.84 72.72 9.66
N GLY A 612 -58.83 71.87 10.70
CA GLY A 612 -60.01 71.29 11.33
C GLY A 612 -60.10 69.76 11.19
N PRO A 613 -61.27 69.15 11.40
CA PRO A 613 -61.44 67.69 11.38
C PRO A 613 -61.10 67.11 10.01
N CYS A 614 -60.12 66.19 9.99
CA CYS A 614 -59.59 65.63 8.76
C CYS A 614 -59.15 64.17 8.98
N PRO A 615 -60.09 63.23 9.22
CA PRO A 615 -59.73 61.87 9.61
C PRO A 615 -59.04 61.12 8.47
N GLY A 616 -57.76 60.81 8.64
CA GLY A 616 -56.96 60.04 7.69
C GLY A 616 -56.49 60.83 6.46
N CYS A 617 -56.40 62.16 6.56
CA CYS A 617 -55.79 62.96 5.50
C CYS A 617 -54.28 63.14 5.72
N PRO A 618 -53.51 63.38 4.64
CA PRO A 618 -52.05 63.57 4.73
C PRO A 618 -51.60 64.75 5.60
N GLU A 619 -52.48 65.72 5.83
CA GLU A 619 -52.20 66.94 6.62
C GLU A 619 -52.28 66.73 8.15
N ASP A 620 -52.85 65.62 8.62
CA ASP A 620 -52.92 65.20 10.03
C ASP A 620 -51.64 64.43 10.40
N LEU A 621 -50.58 65.18 10.69
CA LEU A 621 -49.21 64.69 10.85
C LEU A 621 -48.99 63.95 12.17
N ASP A 622 -49.81 64.22 13.20
CA ASP A 622 -49.77 63.49 14.47
C ASP A 622 -50.81 62.35 14.58
N GLY A 623 -51.72 62.25 13.60
CA GLY A 623 -52.69 61.18 13.45
C GLY A 623 -53.84 61.24 14.46
N ASN A 624 -54.13 62.41 15.04
CA ASN A 624 -55.16 62.59 16.06
C ASN A 624 -56.59 62.76 15.46
N GLY A 625 -56.70 62.85 14.14
CA GLY A 625 -57.94 63.03 13.38
C GLY A 625 -58.33 64.49 13.11
N ASN A 626 -57.53 65.47 13.52
CA ASN A 626 -57.72 66.89 13.26
C ASN A 626 -56.41 67.56 12.85
N VAL A 627 -56.46 68.43 11.84
CA VAL A 627 -55.34 69.31 11.47
C VAL A 627 -55.42 70.59 12.30
N ASP A 628 -54.49 70.76 13.24
CA ASP A 628 -54.44 71.92 14.12
C ASP A 628 -53.02 72.45 14.39
N GLY A 629 -52.86 73.20 15.50
CA GLY A 629 -51.57 73.77 15.86
C GLY A 629 -50.48 72.74 16.16
N GLY A 630 -50.84 71.50 16.49
CA GLY A 630 -49.93 70.37 16.64
C GLY A 630 -49.26 70.00 15.31
N ASP A 631 -50.05 69.78 14.27
CA ASP A 631 -49.58 69.44 12.91
C ASP A 631 -48.77 70.56 12.30
N LEU A 632 -49.22 71.81 12.47
CA LEU A 632 -48.44 72.97 12.04
C LEU A 632 -47.07 73.04 12.75
N GLY A 633 -47.03 72.71 14.04
CA GLY A 633 -45.78 72.64 14.79
C GLY A 633 -44.82 71.58 14.25
N LEU A 634 -45.35 70.42 13.87
CA LEU A 634 -44.59 69.32 13.26
C LEU A 634 -44.08 69.68 11.86
N LEU A 635 -44.93 70.27 11.02
CA LEU A 635 -44.55 70.73 9.67
C LEU A 635 -43.45 71.81 9.73
N LEU A 636 -43.60 72.81 10.59
CA LEU A 636 -42.59 73.86 10.77
C LEU A 636 -41.28 73.31 11.36
N GLY A 637 -41.38 72.27 12.20
CA GLY A 637 -40.21 71.56 12.73
C GLY A 637 -39.45 70.78 11.65
N ALA A 638 -40.12 70.42 10.57
CA ALA A 638 -39.57 69.69 9.43
C ALA A 638 -39.24 70.59 8.21
N TRP A 639 -39.33 71.92 8.34
CA TRP A 639 -39.19 72.87 7.23
C TRP A 639 -37.83 72.74 6.51
N THR A 640 -37.86 72.66 5.18
CA THR A 640 -36.67 72.60 4.32
C THR A 640 -36.58 73.83 3.41
N PHE A 641 -35.38 74.11 2.87
CA PHE A 641 -35.07 75.33 2.12
C PHE A 641 -34.61 75.06 0.70
#